data_AF-A0A803NM67-F1
#
_entry.id   AF-A0A803NM67-F1
#
_cell.length_a   1.000
_cell.length_b   1.000
_cell.length_c   1.000
_cell.angle_alpha   90.00
_cell.angle_beta   90.00
_cell.angle_gamma   90.00
#
_symmetry.space_group_name_H-M   'P 1'
#
loop_
_entity.id
_entity.type
_entity.pdbx_description
1 polymer ?
#
loop_
_entity_poly.entity_id
_entity_poly.type
_entity_poly.pdbx_seq_one_letter_code
_entity_poly.pdbx_strand_id
1 'polypeptide(L)'
;MEVMASNSNAIYFLTNHTPLLLHSHSQSQPFLPSPFKSNLFTVTRRRFNASHRPFLAPMAVSFGAHAVNSSPSMSKVYTVGDFMTRKENLLVVKPTTTVDEALEMLVQKRITGFPVIDDDWKLVGVVSDYDLLALDSISGGCNCDTNSLFPNVDSSWKTFKELQGLLSKTNGKVVGDLMTSAPLVVHETTNLEDAARLLLETKYRRLPVVDGDGRLVGIITRGGVVRAALQIKRDMAKLFAERGVKTTIITTPINTPFLSKTIKRTKPLGREISIKTIDFPHSKSGGQLPQWCQNLDSVPSQDLFMTFFETTSQLREPLEHLLGEHRPSCLVADMFFPWATEAAAKFGIPRLVFHVISVMSLCAWQCLKLHKPHNRVSSHFEPFLIPNLPGEIKLTRMQLPEFVRENTKNYMTKLLEEVIESEVKSYGVVVNTFYELEHEYAEYYKKALGINKAWYIGPVSLCNKDTKEKSQRGKESSIDEFDCLKWLDSKKPNSVLYVSFGSEARFTASQLIEIASGLEASGHQFIWVVRRNKEETKEEVEWLPKGFEQRMKGKGVIIRDWAPQMLILDHEAVGGFVTHCGWNSILEAVSSGVPMVTWPISAEQFFNEKLVTQILKIGIEVGVQKWVKFVGDSVERRALERAATRVMEGEEAEEMRSRATKFAQMAKYAVEEGSSYSDLTAIIQDLNSITSSTITKYKL
;
A
#
# COMPACT_ATOMS: atom_id res chain seq x y z
N MET A 1 33.64 -23.74 -12.73
CA MET A 1 34.09 -22.41 -13.22
C MET A 1 33.11 -21.78 -14.22
N GLU A 2 32.27 -22.54 -14.92
CA GLU A 2 31.24 -21.97 -15.83
C GLU A 2 30.08 -21.22 -15.13
N VAL A 3 29.78 -21.52 -13.86
CA VAL A 3 28.78 -20.76 -13.06
C VAL A 3 29.27 -19.36 -12.67
N MET A 4 30.59 -19.12 -12.67
CA MET A 4 31.18 -17.83 -12.29
C MET A 4 31.11 -16.79 -13.43
N ALA A 5 30.90 -17.22 -14.68
CA ALA A 5 30.89 -16.33 -15.85
C ALA A 5 29.49 -15.85 -16.25
N SER A 6 28.39 -16.47 -15.77
CA SER A 6 27.02 -16.16 -16.24
C SER A 6 26.25 -15.13 -15.40
N ASN A 7 26.84 -14.66 -14.29
CA ASN A 7 26.23 -13.69 -13.36
C ASN A 7 27.03 -12.37 -13.21
N SER A 8 28.08 -12.18 -13.99
CA SER A 8 28.76 -10.88 -14.09
C SER A 8 27.76 -9.82 -14.57
N ASN A 9 27.53 -8.79 -13.76
CA ASN A 9 26.61 -7.66 -13.99
C ASN A 9 25.13 -7.90 -13.64
N ALA A 10 24.84 -8.72 -12.61
CA ALA A 10 23.49 -8.92 -12.09
C ALA A 10 23.20 -8.08 -10.83
N ILE A 11 22.09 -7.32 -10.82
CA ILE A 11 21.62 -6.55 -9.66
C ILE A 11 20.35 -7.16 -9.10
N TYR A 12 20.36 -7.39 -7.78
CA TYR A 12 19.23 -7.99 -7.06
C TYR A 12 18.51 -6.92 -6.25
N PHE A 13 17.18 -6.88 -6.35
CA PHE A 13 16.33 -5.91 -5.68
C PHE A 13 15.50 -6.57 -4.58
N LEU A 14 15.79 -6.22 -3.33
CA LEU A 14 15.01 -6.60 -2.15
C LEU A 14 14.30 -5.35 -1.61
N THR A 15 12.98 -5.31 -1.71
CA THR A 15 12.21 -4.20 -1.13
C THR A 15 11.12 -4.73 -0.23
N ASN A 16 10.78 -3.95 0.79
CA ASN A 16 9.63 -4.25 1.61
C ASN A 16 8.34 -4.04 0.80
N HIS A 17 7.30 -4.79 1.12
CA HIS A 17 6.01 -4.72 0.42
C HIS A 17 5.12 -3.64 1.05
N THR A 18 5.62 -2.40 1.16
CA THR A 18 5.07 -1.43 2.10
C THR A 18 5.10 0.02 1.61
N PRO A 19 4.00 0.78 1.76
CA PRO A 19 4.01 2.22 2.02
C PRO A 19 4.18 2.48 3.54
N LEU A 20 5.05 3.43 3.89
CA LEU A 20 5.50 3.79 5.24
C LEU A 20 4.36 4.22 6.18
N LEU A 21 4.10 3.56 7.33
CA LEU A 21 3.43 4.11 8.56
C LEU A 21 3.52 3.13 9.77
N LEU A 22 4.20 3.46 10.90
CA LEU A 22 4.29 2.55 12.08
C LEU A 22 4.49 3.20 13.46
N HIS A 23 4.02 2.51 14.53
CA HIS A 23 4.13 2.87 15.95
C HIS A 23 4.22 1.64 16.90
N SER A 24 4.68 1.80 18.15
CA SER A 24 4.74 0.82 19.27
C SER A 24 3.81 1.10 20.48
N HIS A 25 3.21 0.11 21.15
CA HIS A 25 2.29 0.32 22.29
C HIS A 25 2.94 0.77 23.63
N SER A 26 2.17 1.52 24.44
CA SER A 26 2.10 1.33 25.90
C SER A 26 0.65 1.42 26.39
N GLN A 27 0.27 0.51 27.28
CA GLN A 27 -1.04 0.41 27.92
C GLN A 27 -1.29 1.57 28.89
N SER A 28 -2.50 2.13 28.91
CA SER A 28 -3.04 2.82 30.08
C SER A 28 -4.55 2.69 30.14
N GLN A 29 -5.04 2.16 31.26
CA GLN A 29 -6.45 1.98 31.61
C GLN A 29 -7.23 3.31 31.57
N PRO A 30 -8.55 3.28 31.27
CA PRO A 30 -9.37 4.48 31.34
C PRO A 30 -9.72 4.80 32.80
N PHE A 31 -9.09 5.85 33.35
CA PHE A 31 -9.63 6.55 34.51
C PHE A 31 -10.76 7.48 34.05
N LEU A 32 -11.98 7.17 34.47
CA LEU A 32 -13.12 8.10 34.46
C LEU A 32 -12.90 9.20 35.51
N PRO A 33 -13.11 10.48 35.20
CA PRO A 33 -13.44 11.48 36.21
C PRO A 33 -14.97 11.67 36.27
N SER A 34 -15.51 11.55 37.48
CA SER A 34 -16.85 11.99 37.84
C SER A 34 -16.95 13.54 37.86
N PRO A 35 -18.16 14.12 37.76
CA PRO A 35 -18.34 15.54 37.55
C PRO A 35 -18.41 16.30 38.89
N PHE A 36 -17.63 17.38 39.01
CA PHE A 36 -17.84 18.40 40.05
C PHE A 36 -18.77 19.51 39.54
N LYS A 37 -19.72 19.86 40.41
CA LYS A 37 -20.76 20.89 40.29
C LYS A 37 -20.20 22.32 40.46
N SER A 38 -21.09 23.28 40.16
CA SER A 38 -21.10 24.72 40.49
C SER A 38 -20.64 25.62 39.33
N ASN A 39 -21.27 26.75 39.02
CA ASN A 39 -22.46 27.41 39.56
C ASN A 39 -23.03 28.36 38.49
N LEU A 40 -24.31 28.70 38.68
CA LEU A 40 -25.14 29.66 37.95
C LEU A 40 -24.42 30.94 37.51
N PHE A 41 -24.76 31.44 36.31
CA PHE A 41 -25.26 32.81 36.15
C PHE A 41 -26.28 32.88 34.99
N THR A 42 -27.49 33.28 35.36
CA THR A 42 -28.64 33.63 34.51
C THR A 42 -28.43 35.00 33.88
N VAL A 43 -28.61 35.13 32.56
CA VAL A 43 -29.12 36.38 31.94
C VAL A 43 -30.11 36.04 30.83
N THR A 44 -31.27 36.67 30.96
CA THR A 44 -32.52 36.57 30.22
C THR A 44 -32.57 37.22 28.83
N ARG A 45 -33.50 36.69 28.02
CA ARG A 45 -34.37 37.36 27.01
C ARG A 45 -33.71 37.90 25.72
N ARG A 46 -34.15 37.37 24.57
CA ARG A 46 -35.34 37.89 23.84
C ARG A 46 -35.74 37.00 22.66
N ARG A 47 -37.04 36.73 22.60
CA ARG A 47 -37.79 36.21 21.44
C ARG A 47 -37.76 37.24 20.30
N PHE A 48 -37.72 36.75 19.06
CA PHE A 48 -38.51 37.33 17.97
C PHE A 48 -39.18 36.21 17.17
N ASN A 49 -40.50 36.28 17.13
CA ASN A 49 -41.39 35.54 16.23
C ASN A 49 -41.51 36.31 14.90
N ALA A 50 -41.63 35.59 13.80
CA ALA A 50 -42.50 35.89 12.65
C ALA A 50 -42.63 34.59 11.81
N SER A 51 -43.70 33.79 11.94
CA SER A 51 -44.96 33.82 11.15
C SER A 51 -44.72 33.78 9.61
N HIS A 52 -44.93 32.64 8.94
CA HIS A 52 -46.20 32.21 8.28
C HIS A 52 -46.58 33.13 7.09
N ARG A 53 -46.82 32.68 5.84
CA ARG A 53 -47.65 31.56 5.34
C ARG A 53 -47.46 31.40 3.78
N PRO A 54 -48.14 30.43 3.10
CA PRO A 54 -47.71 29.71 1.89
C PRO A 54 -48.43 30.16 0.61
N PHE A 55 -48.08 29.62 -0.56
CA PHE A 55 -49.03 29.48 -1.68
C PHE A 55 -48.73 28.28 -2.60
N LEU A 56 -49.83 27.71 -3.10
CA LEU A 56 -50.00 26.43 -3.80
C LEU A 56 -49.58 26.44 -5.28
N ALA A 57 -49.29 25.23 -5.79
CA ALA A 57 -49.40 24.79 -7.19
C ALA A 57 -50.88 24.92 -7.72
N PRO A 58 -51.28 24.52 -8.95
CA PRO A 58 -50.56 23.81 -10.02
C PRO A 58 -50.85 24.34 -11.45
N MET A 59 -50.15 23.83 -12.47
CA MET A 59 -50.84 23.34 -13.68
C MET A 59 -49.93 22.52 -14.60
N ALA A 60 -50.51 21.42 -15.06
CA ALA A 60 -49.99 20.49 -16.03
C ALA A 60 -50.08 21.04 -17.46
N VAL A 61 -49.10 20.72 -18.29
CA VAL A 61 -49.32 20.58 -19.74
C VAL A 61 -48.66 19.28 -20.18
N SER A 62 -49.53 18.37 -20.62
CA SER A 62 -49.22 17.13 -21.32
C SER A 62 -48.95 17.44 -22.78
N PHE A 63 -47.83 16.96 -23.31
CA PHE A 63 -47.70 16.59 -24.72
C PHE A 63 -46.91 15.29 -24.79
N GLY A 64 -47.60 14.22 -25.16
CA GLY A 64 -46.98 12.96 -25.57
C GLY A 64 -46.87 12.93 -27.10
N ALA A 65 -45.71 12.51 -27.61
CA ALA A 65 -45.56 11.53 -28.69
C ALA A 65 -44.07 11.27 -28.99
N HIS A 66 -43.61 10.13 -28.49
CA HIS A 66 -42.75 9.13 -29.12
C HIS A 66 -41.56 9.58 -29.99
N ALA A 67 -40.35 9.39 -29.45
CA ALA A 67 -39.23 8.86 -30.21
C ALA A 67 -38.51 7.81 -29.35
N VAL A 68 -38.68 6.55 -29.74
CA VAL A 68 -37.97 5.40 -29.21
C VAL A 68 -36.51 5.53 -29.61
N ASN A 69 -35.59 5.52 -28.64
CA ASN A 69 -34.24 5.01 -28.81
C ASN A 69 -33.78 4.44 -27.48
N SER A 70 -34.02 3.14 -27.34
CA SER A 70 -33.41 2.26 -26.35
C SER A 70 -31.93 2.08 -26.66
N SER A 71 -31.07 2.38 -25.68
CA SER A 71 -29.70 1.86 -25.61
C SER A 71 -29.38 1.65 -24.12
N PRO A 72 -28.97 0.45 -23.68
CA PRO A 72 -28.88 0.14 -22.26
C PRO A 72 -27.65 0.79 -21.63
N SER A 73 -27.86 1.43 -20.47
CA SER A 73 -26.79 1.68 -19.50
C SER A 73 -26.29 0.32 -18.99
N MET A 74 -25.01 0.01 -19.17
CA MET A 74 -24.38 -1.09 -18.43
C MET A 74 -22.98 -0.68 -18.00
N SER A 75 -22.88 -0.18 -16.77
CA SER A 75 -21.68 -0.33 -15.95
C SER A 75 -21.37 -1.82 -15.88
N LYS A 76 -20.25 -2.24 -16.44
CA LYS A 76 -19.89 -3.66 -16.48
C LYS A 76 -19.56 -4.10 -15.06
N VAL A 77 -20.46 -4.88 -14.45
CA VAL A 77 -20.27 -5.45 -13.12
C VAL A 77 -19.29 -6.61 -13.25
N TYR A 78 -18.13 -6.51 -12.59
CA TYR A 78 -17.14 -7.58 -12.54
C TYR A 78 -17.68 -8.78 -11.77
N THR A 79 -17.49 -9.97 -12.31
CA THR A 79 -18.00 -11.19 -11.68
C THR A 79 -16.86 -12.10 -11.22
N VAL A 80 -17.19 -13.04 -10.33
CA VAL A 80 -16.23 -14.02 -9.80
C VAL A 80 -15.54 -14.81 -10.92
N GLY A 81 -16.24 -15.09 -12.02
CA GLY A 81 -15.71 -15.81 -13.18
C GLY A 81 -14.49 -15.13 -13.82
N ASP A 82 -14.34 -13.82 -13.66
CA ASP A 82 -13.21 -13.05 -14.19
C ASP A 82 -11.91 -13.27 -13.38
N PHE A 83 -12.02 -13.70 -12.11
CA PHE A 83 -10.90 -13.74 -11.15
C PHE A 83 -10.70 -15.09 -10.44
N MET A 84 -11.53 -16.09 -10.73
CA MET A 84 -11.41 -17.43 -10.13
C MET A 84 -10.31 -18.28 -10.79
N THR A 85 -9.76 -19.22 -10.01
CA THR A 85 -8.99 -20.35 -10.56
C THR A 85 -9.96 -21.33 -11.19
N ARG A 86 -9.81 -21.62 -12.48
CA ARG A 86 -10.79 -22.39 -13.27
C ARG A 86 -10.65 -23.90 -13.10
N LYS A 87 -11.74 -24.62 -13.42
CA LYS A 87 -11.92 -26.08 -13.31
C LYS A 87 -10.71 -26.93 -13.71
N GLU A 88 -10.07 -26.60 -14.82
CA GLU A 88 -8.90 -27.30 -15.37
C GLU A 88 -7.66 -27.29 -14.45
N ASN A 89 -7.63 -26.38 -13.47
CA ASN A 89 -6.55 -26.22 -12.51
C ASN A 89 -6.97 -26.52 -11.06
N LEU A 90 -8.16 -27.09 -10.85
CA LEU A 90 -8.65 -27.44 -9.52
C LEU A 90 -8.17 -28.82 -9.08
N LEU A 91 -7.76 -28.90 -7.81
CA LEU A 91 -7.53 -30.15 -7.09
C LEU A 91 -8.78 -30.45 -6.27
N VAL A 92 -9.36 -31.63 -6.48
CA VAL A 92 -10.65 -32.06 -5.91
C VAL A 92 -10.56 -33.51 -5.44
N VAL A 93 -11.46 -33.91 -4.54
CA VAL A 93 -11.57 -35.29 -4.03
C VAL A 93 -13.00 -35.79 -4.13
N LYS A 94 -13.22 -37.11 -4.04
CA LYS A 94 -14.57 -37.71 -4.05
C LYS A 94 -15.02 -38.05 -2.64
N PRO A 95 -16.34 -38.16 -2.36
CA PRO A 95 -16.83 -38.65 -1.07
C PRO A 95 -16.29 -40.02 -0.69
N THR A 96 -16.00 -40.86 -1.69
CA THR A 96 -15.41 -42.20 -1.54
C THR A 96 -13.89 -42.20 -1.41
N THR A 97 -13.22 -41.06 -1.63
CA THR A 97 -11.77 -40.92 -1.39
C THR A 97 -11.50 -41.20 0.08
N THR A 98 -10.54 -42.07 0.36
CA THR A 98 -10.21 -42.40 1.75
C THR A 98 -9.60 -41.19 2.45
N VAL A 99 -9.80 -41.07 3.76
CA VAL A 99 -9.18 -39.99 4.54
C VAL A 99 -7.66 -40.00 4.38
N ASP A 100 -7.09 -41.20 4.30
CA ASP A 100 -5.66 -41.47 4.11
C ASP A 100 -5.15 -40.89 2.77
N GLU A 101 -5.86 -41.18 1.67
CA GLU A 101 -5.54 -40.67 0.34
C GLU A 101 -5.71 -39.14 0.29
N ALA A 102 -6.76 -38.60 0.91
CA ALA A 102 -6.97 -37.16 0.99
C ALA A 102 -5.86 -36.46 1.79
N LEU A 103 -5.46 -36.99 2.96
CA LEU A 103 -4.34 -36.47 3.76
C LEU A 103 -3.03 -36.52 2.98
N GLU A 104 -2.76 -37.63 2.29
CA GLU A 104 -1.58 -37.77 1.45
C GLU A 104 -1.58 -36.72 0.32
N MET A 105 -2.72 -36.49 -0.34
CA MET A 105 -2.83 -35.45 -1.36
C MET A 105 -2.69 -34.02 -0.78
N LEU A 106 -3.21 -33.72 0.42
CA LEU A 106 -3.00 -32.41 1.08
C LEU A 106 -1.51 -32.14 1.27
N VAL A 107 -0.78 -33.14 1.75
CA VAL A 107 0.66 -33.07 2.01
C VAL A 107 1.45 -32.99 0.70
N GLN A 108 1.20 -33.89 -0.26
CA GLN A 108 1.91 -33.93 -1.53
C GLN A 108 1.67 -32.70 -2.40
N LYS A 109 0.43 -32.20 -2.45
CA LYS A 109 0.04 -31.05 -3.27
C LYS A 109 0.16 -29.70 -2.53
N ARG A 110 0.57 -29.72 -1.25
CA ARG A 110 0.78 -28.54 -0.38
C ARG A 110 -0.44 -27.61 -0.32
N ILE A 111 -1.61 -28.19 -0.15
CA ILE A 111 -2.88 -27.47 -0.01
C ILE A 111 -3.57 -27.88 1.29
N THR A 112 -4.42 -27.01 1.83
CA THR A 112 -5.01 -27.14 3.18
C THR A 112 -6.45 -27.65 3.17
N GLY A 113 -6.91 -28.16 2.02
CA GLY A 113 -8.28 -28.64 1.83
C GLY A 113 -8.68 -28.72 0.37
N PHE A 114 -9.75 -29.46 0.10
CA PHE A 114 -10.31 -29.75 -1.21
C PHE A 114 -11.80 -29.40 -1.28
N PRO A 115 -12.28 -28.93 -2.43
CA PRO A 115 -13.66 -29.17 -2.83
C PRO A 115 -13.89 -30.67 -3.02
N VAL A 116 -15.02 -31.18 -2.53
CA VAL A 116 -15.44 -32.58 -2.68
C VAL A 116 -16.51 -32.65 -3.77
N ILE A 117 -16.31 -33.48 -4.79
CA ILE A 117 -17.20 -33.59 -5.96
C ILE A 117 -17.71 -35.02 -6.15
N ASP A 118 -18.91 -35.17 -6.70
CA ASP A 118 -19.41 -36.47 -7.19
C ASP A 118 -18.90 -36.80 -8.60
N ASP A 119 -19.35 -37.93 -9.16
CA ASP A 119 -18.95 -38.39 -10.50
C ASP A 119 -19.40 -37.45 -11.63
N ASP A 120 -20.40 -36.61 -11.38
CA ASP A 120 -20.94 -35.61 -12.31
C ASP A 120 -20.36 -34.20 -12.10
N TRP A 121 -19.27 -34.09 -11.32
CA TRP A 121 -18.60 -32.83 -10.93
C TRP A 121 -19.45 -31.88 -10.07
N LYS A 122 -20.55 -32.37 -9.48
CA LYS A 122 -21.35 -31.59 -8.55
C LYS A 122 -20.61 -31.39 -7.25
N LEU A 123 -20.58 -30.16 -6.74
CA LEU A 123 -19.95 -29.89 -5.45
C LEU A 123 -20.85 -30.45 -4.34
N VAL A 124 -20.35 -31.46 -3.64
CA VAL A 124 -21.07 -32.15 -2.55
C VAL A 124 -20.53 -31.81 -1.16
N GLY A 125 -19.33 -31.25 -1.07
CA GLY A 125 -18.74 -30.82 0.20
C GLY A 125 -17.47 -30.01 0.04
N VAL A 126 -16.92 -29.55 1.17
CA VAL A 126 -15.51 -29.14 1.28
C VAL A 126 -14.89 -29.88 2.44
N VAL A 127 -13.64 -30.28 2.28
CA VAL A 127 -12.89 -30.95 3.35
C VAL A 127 -11.57 -30.24 3.54
N SER A 128 -11.28 -29.85 4.77
CA SER A 128 -10.03 -29.19 5.15
C SER A 128 -9.13 -30.11 5.96
N ASP A 129 -7.88 -29.69 6.08
CA ASP A 129 -6.91 -30.29 7.00
C ASP A 129 -7.46 -30.37 8.44
N TYR A 130 -8.23 -29.36 8.88
CA TYR A 130 -8.93 -29.38 10.16
C TYR A 130 -10.02 -30.46 10.24
N ASP A 131 -10.83 -30.62 9.19
CA ASP A 131 -11.94 -31.60 9.17
C ASP A 131 -11.43 -33.05 9.19
N LEU A 132 -10.30 -33.31 8.51
CA LEU A 132 -9.67 -34.63 8.51
C LEU A 132 -8.95 -34.96 9.84
N LEU A 133 -8.57 -33.95 10.63
CA LEU A 133 -7.85 -34.13 11.90
C LEU A 133 -8.70 -33.99 13.17
N ALA A 134 -9.89 -33.38 13.11
CA ALA A 134 -10.73 -33.08 14.27
C ALA A 134 -11.40 -34.31 14.96
N LEU A 135 -11.01 -35.54 14.61
CA LEU A 135 -11.62 -36.76 15.11
C LEU A 135 -11.37 -37.07 16.60
N ASP A 136 -10.35 -36.48 17.23
CA ASP A 136 -10.01 -36.75 18.65
C ASP A 136 -10.76 -35.83 19.65
N SER A 137 -11.57 -34.87 19.21
CA SER A 137 -12.22 -33.88 20.12
C SER A 137 -13.64 -34.24 20.59
N ILE A 138 -14.28 -35.27 20.02
CA ILE A 138 -15.72 -35.54 20.24
C ILE A 138 -16.00 -36.79 21.11
N SER A 139 -15.04 -37.72 21.28
CA SER A 139 -15.14 -38.74 22.33
C SER A 139 -14.36 -38.29 23.56
N GLY A 140 -15.07 -37.84 24.59
CA GLY A 140 -14.52 -37.09 25.72
C GLY A 140 -13.24 -37.65 26.35
N GLY A 141 -12.27 -36.74 26.57
CA GLY A 141 -11.18 -36.93 27.53
C GLY A 141 -9.80 -36.46 27.07
N CYS A 142 -9.54 -35.14 26.97
CA CYS A 142 -8.31 -34.48 27.46
C CYS A 142 -8.25 -32.98 27.11
N ASN A 143 -7.68 -32.19 28.01
CA ASN A 143 -7.26 -30.80 27.79
C ASN A 143 -6.14 -30.74 26.74
N CYS A 144 -6.25 -29.85 25.74
CA CYS A 144 -5.08 -29.29 25.07
C CYS A 144 -5.37 -27.90 24.47
N ASP A 145 -4.76 -26.88 25.05
CA ASP A 145 -4.48 -25.59 24.40
C ASP A 145 -3.47 -25.83 23.27
N THR A 146 -3.81 -25.60 21.99
CA THR A 146 -2.84 -25.26 20.92
C THR A 146 -3.55 -24.75 19.65
N ASN A 147 -3.14 -23.58 19.15
CA ASN A 147 -3.41 -23.15 17.77
C ASN A 147 -2.42 -23.86 16.83
N SER A 148 -2.94 -24.58 15.83
CA SER A 148 -2.26 -25.33 14.76
C SER A 148 -1.86 -26.78 15.09
N LEU A 149 -2.67 -27.73 14.61
CA LEU A 149 -2.46 -29.18 14.72
C LEU A 149 -1.58 -29.78 13.58
N PHE A 150 -0.84 -28.95 12.83
CA PHE A 150 0.21 -29.40 11.91
C PHE A 150 1.55 -28.70 12.18
N PRO A 151 2.68 -29.44 12.27
CA PRO A 151 4.03 -28.89 12.45
C PRO A 151 4.74 -28.55 11.11
N ASN A 152 5.83 -27.79 11.21
CA ASN A 152 6.74 -27.42 10.10
C ASN A 152 7.47 -28.61 9.44
N VAL A 153 7.99 -28.35 8.23
CA VAL A 153 8.38 -29.25 7.11
C VAL A 153 9.49 -30.30 7.35
N ASP A 154 10.08 -30.47 8.54
CA ASP A 154 11.23 -31.40 8.73
C ASP A 154 10.91 -32.73 9.45
N SER A 155 9.65 -33.14 9.51
CA SER A 155 9.25 -34.34 10.26
C SER A 155 8.74 -35.49 9.39
N SER A 156 9.23 -35.67 8.15
CA SER A 156 8.68 -36.66 7.21
C SER A 156 8.55 -38.07 7.80
N TRP A 157 9.45 -38.54 8.68
CA TRP A 157 9.32 -39.87 9.32
C TRP A 157 8.51 -39.88 10.63
N LYS A 158 8.45 -38.76 11.35
CA LYS A 158 7.71 -38.63 12.62
C LYS A 158 6.23 -38.33 12.35
N THR A 159 5.97 -37.45 11.39
CA THR A 159 4.66 -37.22 10.77
C THR A 159 4.17 -38.47 10.05
N PHE A 160 5.02 -39.29 9.42
CA PHE A 160 4.59 -40.58 8.86
C PHE A 160 4.20 -41.59 9.95
N LYS A 161 4.86 -41.60 11.12
CA LYS A 161 4.45 -42.44 12.27
C LYS A 161 3.22 -41.91 13.03
N GLU A 162 3.08 -40.60 13.17
CA GLU A 162 1.89 -39.96 13.74
C GLU A 162 0.69 -40.07 12.79
N LEU A 163 0.92 -39.93 11.48
CA LEU A 163 -0.02 -40.33 10.44
C LEU A 163 -0.30 -41.82 10.58
N GLN A 164 0.67 -42.74 10.67
CA GLN A 164 0.38 -44.18 10.86
C GLN A 164 -0.48 -44.47 12.11
N GLY A 165 -0.32 -43.67 13.18
CA GLY A 165 -1.17 -43.69 14.37
C GLY A 165 -2.58 -43.13 14.13
N LEU A 166 -2.73 -42.02 13.40
CA LEU A 166 -4.01 -41.45 12.99
C LEU A 166 -4.74 -42.35 11.97
N LEU A 167 -4.01 -42.90 11.00
CA LEU A 167 -4.44 -43.85 9.97
C LEU A 167 -4.93 -45.18 10.60
N SER A 168 -4.35 -45.60 11.73
CA SER A 168 -4.86 -46.76 12.49
C SER A 168 -6.20 -46.49 13.20
N LYS A 169 -6.53 -45.22 13.44
CA LYS A 169 -7.78 -44.77 14.09
C LYS A 169 -8.87 -44.34 13.09
N THR A 170 -8.53 -44.02 11.84
CA THR A 170 -9.50 -43.64 10.79
C THR A 170 -10.29 -44.83 10.26
N ASN A 171 -9.90 -46.07 10.57
CA ASN A 171 -10.61 -47.34 10.38
C ASN A 171 -11.70 -47.34 9.28
N GLY A 172 -11.28 -47.14 8.03
CA GLY A 172 -12.17 -47.23 6.85
C GLY A 172 -13.07 -46.03 6.58
N LYS A 173 -12.89 -44.89 7.26
CA LYS A 173 -13.63 -43.65 6.99
C LYS A 173 -13.18 -43.03 5.67
N VAL A 174 -14.15 -42.44 4.99
CA VAL A 174 -13.95 -41.73 3.73
C VAL A 174 -14.19 -40.23 3.92
N VAL A 175 -13.71 -39.41 2.98
CA VAL A 175 -13.89 -37.95 3.00
C VAL A 175 -15.36 -37.55 3.20
N GLY A 176 -16.29 -38.32 2.63
CA GLY A 176 -17.73 -38.10 2.78
C GLY A 176 -18.22 -38.11 4.22
N ASP A 177 -17.55 -38.83 5.11
CA ASP A 177 -17.93 -38.93 6.53
C ASP A 177 -17.49 -37.70 7.35
N LEU A 178 -16.53 -36.92 6.85
CA LEU A 178 -15.88 -35.82 7.59
C LEU A 178 -16.06 -34.45 6.93
N MET A 179 -16.38 -34.41 5.65
CA MET A 179 -16.51 -33.17 4.90
C MET A 179 -17.62 -32.28 5.50
N THR A 180 -17.42 -30.96 5.39
CA THR A 180 -18.53 -30.03 5.58
C THR A 180 -19.46 -30.13 4.38
N SER A 181 -20.58 -30.82 4.59
CA SER A 181 -21.69 -30.91 3.64
C SER A 181 -22.38 -29.55 3.49
N ALA A 182 -22.73 -29.18 2.25
CA ALA A 182 -23.30 -27.87 1.87
C ALA A 182 -22.37 -26.66 2.15
N PRO A 183 -21.20 -26.59 1.48
CA PRO A 183 -20.29 -25.46 1.62
C PRO A 183 -20.90 -24.15 1.10
N LEU A 184 -20.46 -23.02 1.65
CA LEU A 184 -20.79 -21.72 1.10
C LEU A 184 -20.10 -21.56 -0.27
N VAL A 185 -20.92 -21.41 -1.31
CA VAL A 185 -20.47 -21.26 -2.69
C VAL A 185 -20.84 -19.90 -3.26
N VAL A 186 -20.15 -19.54 -4.33
CA VAL A 186 -20.50 -18.40 -5.19
C VAL A 186 -20.67 -18.90 -6.63
N HIS A 187 -21.27 -18.11 -7.50
CA HIS A 187 -21.44 -18.43 -8.92
C HIS A 187 -20.48 -17.62 -9.79
N GLU A 188 -20.21 -18.05 -11.02
CA GLU A 188 -19.36 -17.29 -11.96
C GLU A 188 -19.88 -15.87 -12.21
N THR A 189 -21.20 -15.71 -12.16
CA THR A 189 -21.92 -14.44 -12.32
C THR A 189 -22.08 -13.67 -11.01
N THR A 190 -21.70 -14.25 -9.86
CA THR A 190 -21.71 -13.55 -8.58
C THR A 190 -20.81 -12.34 -8.68
N ASN A 191 -21.28 -11.21 -8.16
CA ASN A 191 -20.50 -9.98 -8.11
C ASN A 191 -19.21 -10.24 -7.31
N LEU A 192 -18.07 -9.82 -7.87
CA LEU A 192 -16.77 -9.97 -7.24
C LEU A 192 -16.73 -9.35 -5.82
N GLU A 193 -17.46 -8.26 -5.60
CA GLU A 193 -17.59 -7.59 -4.30
C GLU A 193 -18.25 -8.48 -3.26
N ASP A 194 -19.29 -9.24 -3.64
CA ASP A 194 -19.99 -10.17 -2.74
C ASP A 194 -19.09 -11.35 -2.39
N ALA A 195 -18.33 -11.86 -3.36
CA ALA A 195 -17.37 -12.93 -3.10
C ALA A 195 -16.18 -12.47 -2.23
N ALA A 196 -15.68 -11.24 -2.45
CA ALA A 196 -14.64 -10.65 -1.61
C ALA A 196 -15.14 -10.42 -0.18
N ARG A 197 -16.39 -9.99 -0.01
CA ARG A 197 -17.07 -9.86 1.27
C ARG A 197 -17.13 -11.21 2.00
N LEU A 198 -17.67 -12.23 1.34
CA LEU A 198 -17.76 -13.58 1.90
C LEU A 198 -16.39 -14.14 2.27
N LEU A 199 -15.37 -13.93 1.43
CA LEU A 199 -14.01 -14.36 1.72
C LEU A 199 -13.42 -13.67 2.93
N LEU A 200 -13.69 -12.38 3.16
CA LEU A 200 -13.07 -11.58 4.21
C LEU A 200 -13.82 -11.66 5.55
N GLU A 201 -15.15 -11.81 5.51
CA GLU A 201 -16.03 -11.80 6.69
C GLU A 201 -16.23 -13.19 7.30
N THR A 202 -16.06 -14.25 6.52
CA THR A 202 -16.15 -15.62 7.04
C THR A 202 -14.77 -16.18 7.42
N LYS A 203 -14.78 -17.30 8.16
CA LYS A 203 -13.56 -18.10 8.37
C LYS A 203 -13.06 -18.78 7.09
N TYR A 204 -13.83 -18.71 6.00
CA TYR A 204 -13.51 -19.37 4.74
C TYR A 204 -12.38 -18.64 4.02
N ARG A 205 -11.27 -19.35 3.83
CA ARG A 205 -10.07 -18.84 3.14
C ARG A 205 -10.21 -18.86 1.61
N ARG A 206 -11.22 -19.57 1.11
CA ARG A 206 -11.51 -19.82 -0.30
C ARG A 206 -13.01 -20.08 -0.46
N LEU A 207 -13.58 -19.66 -1.58
CA LEU A 207 -14.97 -19.96 -1.92
C LEU A 207 -15.00 -20.79 -3.20
N PRO A 208 -15.58 -22.00 -3.16
CA PRO A 208 -15.87 -22.77 -4.37
C PRO A 208 -16.85 -22.00 -5.26
N VAL A 209 -16.60 -22.00 -6.56
CA VAL A 209 -17.43 -21.35 -7.56
C VAL A 209 -18.17 -22.42 -8.34
N VAL A 210 -19.50 -22.36 -8.38
CA VAL A 210 -20.37 -23.37 -9.04
C VAL A 210 -21.20 -22.77 -10.18
N ASP A 211 -21.54 -23.58 -11.17
CA ASP A 211 -22.48 -23.21 -12.23
C ASP A 211 -23.96 -23.32 -11.78
N GLY A 212 -24.89 -23.10 -12.70
CA GLY A 212 -26.33 -23.14 -12.42
C GLY A 212 -26.86 -24.52 -12.02
N ASP A 213 -26.15 -25.60 -12.37
CA ASP A 213 -26.50 -26.97 -12.04
C ASP A 213 -25.81 -27.46 -10.75
N GLY A 214 -25.01 -26.59 -10.11
CA GLY A 214 -24.26 -26.89 -8.89
C GLY A 214 -22.94 -27.61 -9.15
N ARG A 215 -22.44 -27.64 -10.39
CA ARG A 215 -21.14 -28.23 -10.71
C ARG A 215 -20.02 -27.25 -10.41
N LEU A 216 -18.91 -27.75 -9.87
CA LEU A 216 -17.76 -26.94 -9.53
C LEU A 216 -17.02 -26.46 -10.80
N VAL A 217 -16.87 -25.15 -10.93
CA VAL A 217 -16.26 -24.47 -12.10
C VAL A 217 -15.06 -23.59 -11.75
N GLY A 218 -14.87 -23.24 -10.47
CA GLY A 218 -13.66 -22.54 -10.04
C GLY A 218 -13.50 -22.35 -8.52
N ILE A 219 -12.47 -21.59 -8.11
CA ILE A 219 -12.26 -21.18 -6.72
C ILE A 219 -11.66 -19.76 -6.62
N ILE A 220 -12.11 -18.93 -5.68
CA ILE A 220 -11.64 -17.54 -5.49
C ILE A 220 -11.04 -17.31 -4.08
N THR A 221 -10.01 -16.45 -3.95
CA THR A 221 -9.23 -16.25 -2.70
C THR A 221 -8.86 -14.78 -2.42
N ARG A 222 -8.50 -14.45 -1.17
CA ARG A 222 -8.15 -13.09 -0.66
C ARG A 222 -6.91 -12.45 -1.31
N GLY A 223 -6.06 -13.24 -1.98
CA GLY A 223 -4.77 -12.78 -2.52
C GLY A 223 -4.87 -11.65 -3.55
N GLY A 224 -6.00 -11.48 -4.25
CA GLY A 224 -6.16 -10.44 -5.28
C GLY A 224 -5.98 -8.97 -4.83
N VAL A 225 -5.86 -8.68 -3.53
CA VAL A 225 -5.92 -7.34 -2.93
C VAL A 225 -4.56 -6.60 -2.82
N VAL A 226 -3.42 -7.30 -2.99
CA VAL A 226 -2.05 -6.96 -2.52
C VAL A 226 -1.17 -6.02 -3.43
N ARG A 227 -1.71 -5.39 -4.47
CA ARG A 227 -0.91 -4.89 -5.63
C ARG A 227 -0.05 -3.60 -5.50
N ALA A 228 -0.18 -2.72 -4.49
CA ALA A 228 0.38 -1.34 -4.54
C ALA A 228 1.89 -1.21 -4.25
N ALA A 229 2.42 -1.93 -3.26
CA ALA A 229 3.82 -1.79 -2.86
C ALA A 229 4.84 -2.42 -3.84
N LEU A 230 4.38 -3.28 -4.74
CA LEU A 230 5.22 -3.93 -5.74
C LEU A 230 5.61 -2.98 -6.90
N GLN A 231 5.02 -1.79 -6.94
CA GLN A 231 5.09 -0.86 -8.05
C GLN A 231 6.43 -0.12 -8.15
N ILE A 232 6.95 0.43 -7.05
CA ILE A 232 8.22 1.18 -7.06
C ILE A 232 9.39 0.25 -7.39
N LYS A 233 9.35 -0.96 -6.81
CA LYS A 233 10.33 -2.01 -7.08
C LYS A 233 10.38 -2.39 -8.55
N ARG A 234 9.21 -2.49 -9.17
CA ARG A 234 9.07 -2.78 -10.60
C ARG A 234 9.66 -1.65 -11.45
N ASP A 235 9.31 -0.40 -11.14
CA ASP A 235 9.76 0.77 -11.89
C ASP A 235 11.29 0.93 -11.82
N MET A 236 11.88 0.76 -10.63
CA MET A 236 13.33 0.80 -10.46
C MET A 236 14.03 -0.37 -11.19
N ALA A 237 13.52 -1.59 -11.05
CA ALA A 237 14.06 -2.74 -11.78
C ALA A 237 14.00 -2.54 -13.30
N LYS A 238 12.94 -1.90 -13.81
CA LYS A 238 12.78 -1.53 -15.21
C LYS A 238 13.87 -0.55 -15.64
N LEU A 239 14.16 0.50 -14.87
CA LEU A 239 15.22 1.47 -15.18
C LEU A 239 16.60 0.81 -15.37
N PHE A 240 16.99 -0.10 -14.46
CA PHE A 240 18.25 -0.83 -14.60
C PHE A 240 18.25 -1.80 -15.79
N ALA A 241 17.15 -2.52 -16.01
CA ALA A 241 17.01 -3.42 -17.16
C ALA A 241 17.04 -2.68 -18.50
N GLU A 242 16.50 -1.46 -18.57
CA GLU A 242 16.56 -0.60 -19.76
C GLU A 242 17.98 -0.18 -20.12
N ARG A 243 18.89 -0.12 -19.13
CA ARG A 243 20.33 0.11 -19.32
C ARG A 243 21.13 -1.16 -19.62
N GLY A 244 20.47 -2.29 -19.86
CA GLY A 244 21.12 -3.57 -20.19
C GLY A 244 21.68 -4.33 -18.99
N VAL A 245 21.32 -3.94 -17.76
CA VAL A 245 21.75 -4.63 -16.54
C VAL A 245 20.84 -5.82 -16.27
N LYS A 246 21.43 -7.01 -16.05
CA LYS A 246 20.67 -8.20 -15.67
C LYS A 246 20.03 -7.97 -14.31
N THR A 247 18.71 -7.96 -14.26
CA THR A 247 17.98 -7.49 -13.08
C THR A 247 17.12 -8.60 -12.50
N THR A 248 17.22 -8.83 -11.19
CA THR A 248 16.42 -9.83 -10.46
C THR A 248 15.67 -9.18 -9.31
N ILE A 249 14.37 -9.39 -9.23
CA ILE A 249 13.53 -8.99 -8.11
C ILE A 249 13.44 -10.15 -7.11
N ILE A 250 13.88 -9.92 -5.87
CA ILE A 250 13.69 -10.85 -4.75
C ILE A 250 12.36 -10.53 -4.08
N THR A 251 11.41 -11.46 -4.08
CA THR A 251 10.08 -11.27 -3.49
C THR A 251 9.70 -12.49 -2.65
N THR A 252 8.49 -12.51 -2.08
CA THR A 252 7.94 -13.73 -1.47
C THR A 252 6.99 -14.46 -2.44
N PRO A 253 6.73 -15.77 -2.26
CA PRO A 253 5.89 -16.54 -3.18
C PRO A 253 4.50 -15.94 -3.45
N ILE A 254 3.83 -15.40 -2.42
CA ILE A 254 2.50 -14.78 -2.56
C ILE A 254 2.55 -13.54 -3.45
N ASN A 255 3.68 -12.84 -3.48
CA ASN A 255 3.83 -11.60 -4.21
C ASN A 255 4.27 -11.79 -5.68
N THR A 256 4.74 -12.99 -6.05
CA THR A 256 5.23 -13.33 -7.40
C THR A 256 4.21 -13.11 -8.53
N PRO A 257 2.93 -13.54 -8.43
CA PRO A 257 1.97 -13.39 -9.51
C PRO A 257 1.78 -11.93 -9.94
N PHE A 258 1.82 -10.99 -9.00
CA PHE A 258 1.64 -9.55 -9.27
C PHE A 258 2.80 -8.95 -10.07
N LEU A 259 4.01 -9.50 -9.95
CA LEU A 259 5.17 -9.09 -10.73
C LEU A 259 5.19 -9.76 -12.12
N SER A 260 4.70 -11.00 -12.20
CA SER A 260 4.77 -11.85 -13.41
C SER A 260 4.00 -11.29 -14.62
N LYS A 261 2.84 -10.64 -14.41
CA LYS A 261 2.00 -10.06 -15.48
C LYS A 261 2.73 -8.95 -16.24
N THR A 262 3.62 -8.21 -15.56
CA THR A 262 4.37 -7.11 -16.18
C THR A 262 5.67 -7.60 -16.84
N ILE A 263 6.37 -8.56 -16.23
CA ILE A 263 7.61 -9.12 -16.78
C ILE A 263 7.37 -9.84 -18.12
N LYS A 264 6.20 -10.48 -18.30
CA LYS A 264 5.82 -11.06 -19.59
C LYS A 264 5.74 -10.02 -20.73
N ARG A 265 5.60 -8.72 -20.43
CA ARG A 265 5.49 -7.64 -21.42
C ARG A 265 6.79 -6.91 -21.70
N THR A 266 7.82 -7.04 -20.85
CA THR A 266 9.18 -6.55 -21.16
C THR A 266 9.99 -7.56 -21.98
N LYS A 267 9.57 -8.84 -22.01
CA LYS A 267 10.17 -9.91 -22.84
C LYS A 267 10.35 -9.59 -24.33
N PRO A 268 9.41 -8.94 -25.05
CA PRO A 268 9.58 -8.61 -26.46
C PRO A 268 10.71 -7.61 -26.76
N LEU A 269 11.24 -6.93 -25.73
CA LEU A 269 12.28 -5.90 -25.86
C LEU A 269 13.70 -6.44 -25.58
N GLY A 270 13.88 -7.77 -25.43
CA GLY A 270 15.18 -8.40 -25.14
C GLY A 270 15.75 -8.12 -23.75
N ARG A 271 14.93 -7.58 -22.83
CA ARG A 271 15.32 -7.09 -21.51
C ARG A 271 14.59 -7.88 -20.42
N GLU A 272 15.22 -8.95 -19.92
CA GLU A 272 14.59 -9.89 -18.99
C GLU A 272 14.80 -9.48 -17.52
N ILE A 273 13.70 -9.16 -16.82
CA ILE A 273 13.68 -9.04 -15.36
C ILE A 273 13.34 -10.42 -14.79
N SER A 274 14.22 -10.98 -13.98
CA SER A 274 13.99 -12.27 -13.31
C SER A 274 13.30 -12.08 -11.96
N ILE A 275 12.56 -13.09 -11.50
CA ILE A 275 12.03 -13.14 -10.13
C ILE A 275 12.71 -14.28 -9.39
N LYS A 276 13.13 -14.01 -8.15
CA LYS A 276 13.51 -15.03 -7.18
C LYS A 276 12.65 -14.88 -5.93
N THR A 277 12.31 -15.99 -5.31
CA THR A 277 11.47 -16.01 -4.10
C THR A 277 12.28 -16.37 -2.88
N ILE A 278 12.04 -15.68 -1.77
CA ILE A 278 12.45 -16.09 -0.42
C ILE A 278 11.20 -16.33 0.41
N ASP A 279 11.22 -17.37 1.24
CA ASP A 279 10.09 -17.72 2.07
C ASP A 279 9.95 -16.71 3.22
N PHE A 280 8.72 -16.23 3.44
CA PHE A 280 8.43 -15.34 4.55
C PHE A 280 8.41 -16.15 5.87
N PRO A 281 9.14 -15.72 6.91
CA PRO A 281 9.42 -16.53 8.08
C PRO A 281 8.28 -16.48 9.11
N HIS A 282 7.06 -16.87 8.72
CA HIS A 282 5.87 -16.87 9.59
C HIS A 282 6.09 -17.62 10.91
N SER A 283 6.90 -18.69 10.90
CA SER A 283 7.26 -19.43 12.11
C SER A 283 7.95 -18.58 13.17
N LYS A 284 8.58 -17.47 12.77
CA LYS A 284 9.27 -16.54 13.66
C LYS A 284 8.37 -15.42 14.18
N SER A 285 7.12 -15.32 13.71
CA SER A 285 6.16 -14.31 14.19
C SER A 285 5.46 -14.72 15.50
N GLY A 286 5.87 -15.82 16.13
CA GLY A 286 5.19 -16.40 17.30
C GLY A 286 3.74 -16.80 17.03
N GLY A 287 3.38 -17.12 15.78
CA GLY A 287 2.02 -17.47 15.38
C GLY A 287 1.04 -16.30 15.25
N GLN A 288 1.48 -15.07 15.47
CA GLN A 288 0.62 -13.88 15.44
C GLN A 288 0.28 -13.38 14.02
N LEU A 289 1.16 -13.61 13.03
CA LEU A 289 0.90 -13.23 11.65
C LEU A 289 0.28 -14.39 10.87
N PRO A 290 -0.85 -14.18 10.16
CA PRO A 290 -1.41 -15.22 9.31
C PRO A 290 -0.47 -15.63 8.16
N GLN A 291 -0.55 -16.87 7.69
CA GLN A 291 0.31 -17.40 6.60
C GLN A 291 0.21 -16.64 5.25
N TRP A 292 -0.87 -15.88 5.07
CA TRP A 292 -1.09 -15.04 3.90
C TRP A 292 -0.53 -13.62 4.06
N CYS A 293 -0.07 -13.26 5.27
CA CYS A 293 0.45 -11.95 5.61
C CYS A 293 1.94 -11.86 5.27
N GLN A 294 2.23 -11.43 4.04
CA GLN A 294 3.60 -11.27 3.53
C GLN A 294 3.86 -9.86 2.99
N ASN A 295 2.97 -8.91 3.29
CA ASN A 295 3.05 -7.51 2.94
C ASN A 295 2.32 -6.65 3.97
N LEU A 296 2.68 -5.37 4.10
CA LEU A 296 2.12 -4.54 5.17
C LEU A 296 0.61 -4.32 5.00
N ASP A 297 0.15 -4.11 3.76
CA ASP A 297 -1.27 -3.92 3.43
C ASP A 297 -2.15 -5.13 3.84
N SER A 298 -1.53 -6.31 3.97
CA SER A 298 -2.18 -7.56 4.40
C SER A 298 -2.13 -7.80 5.91
N VAL A 299 -1.48 -6.93 6.68
CA VAL A 299 -1.44 -7.08 8.13
C VAL A 299 -2.86 -6.87 8.70
N PRO A 300 -3.43 -7.85 9.42
CA PRO A 300 -4.86 -7.84 9.77
C PRO A 300 -5.29 -6.70 10.68
N SER A 301 -4.38 -6.26 11.56
CA SER A 301 -4.68 -5.27 12.59
C SER A 301 -3.42 -4.49 12.96
N GLN A 302 -3.63 -3.31 13.52
CA GLN A 302 -2.58 -2.33 13.77
C GLN A 302 -1.55 -2.79 14.81
N ASP A 303 -1.97 -3.56 15.80
CA ASP A 303 -1.12 -4.14 16.85
C ASP A 303 -0.10 -5.14 16.27
N LEU A 304 -0.41 -5.76 15.12
CA LEU A 304 0.46 -6.75 14.45
C LEU A 304 1.50 -6.12 13.52
N PHE A 305 1.48 -4.81 13.33
CA PHE A 305 2.43 -4.12 12.44
C PHE A 305 3.87 -4.31 12.96
N MET A 306 4.08 -4.19 14.26
CA MET A 306 5.39 -4.42 14.88
C MET A 306 5.89 -5.83 14.66
N THR A 307 5.02 -6.81 14.89
CA THR A 307 5.29 -8.23 14.65
C THR A 307 5.69 -8.47 13.19
N PHE A 308 5.06 -7.78 12.23
CA PHE A 308 5.44 -7.85 10.81
C PHE A 308 6.89 -7.41 10.58
N PHE A 309 7.30 -6.24 11.08
CA PHE A 309 8.68 -5.78 10.92
C PHE A 309 9.71 -6.67 11.61
N GLU A 310 9.42 -7.09 12.84
CA GLU A 310 10.24 -8.06 13.56
C GLU A 310 10.39 -9.36 12.78
N THR A 311 9.30 -9.85 12.17
CA THR A 311 9.33 -11.05 11.33
C THR A 311 10.16 -10.82 10.05
N THR A 312 10.06 -9.66 9.41
CA THR A 312 10.89 -9.36 8.22
C THR A 312 12.38 -9.33 8.52
N SER A 313 12.80 -9.04 9.76
CA SER A 313 14.22 -9.14 10.16
C SER A 313 14.79 -10.56 10.01
N GLN A 314 13.92 -11.56 10.06
CA GLN A 314 14.27 -12.98 9.95
C GLN A 314 14.40 -13.44 8.48
N LEU A 315 14.12 -12.56 7.50
CA LEU A 315 14.43 -12.79 6.09
C LEU A 315 15.95 -12.79 5.82
N ARG A 316 16.77 -12.47 6.84
CA ARG A 316 18.23 -12.50 6.77
C ARG A 316 18.77 -13.85 6.31
N GLU A 317 18.38 -14.95 6.95
CA GLU A 317 18.92 -16.26 6.61
C GLU A 317 18.51 -16.70 5.18
N PRO A 318 17.23 -16.61 4.76
CA PRO A 318 16.85 -16.86 3.37
C PRO A 318 17.59 -15.99 2.36
N LEU A 319 17.81 -14.71 2.67
CA LEU A 319 18.58 -13.82 1.80
C LEU A 319 20.04 -14.26 1.70
N GLU A 320 20.69 -14.56 2.82
CA GLU A 320 22.09 -15.01 2.84
C GLU A 320 22.28 -16.28 2.03
N HIS A 321 21.36 -17.26 2.12
CA HIS A 321 21.40 -18.47 1.29
C HIS A 321 21.35 -18.14 -0.21
N LEU A 322 20.38 -17.30 -0.61
CA LEU A 322 20.18 -16.90 -1.99
C LEU A 322 21.38 -16.10 -2.56
N LEU A 323 21.97 -15.21 -1.75
CA LEU A 323 23.17 -14.46 -2.12
C LEU A 323 24.40 -15.37 -2.23
N GLY A 324 24.52 -16.36 -1.35
CA GLY A 324 25.59 -17.35 -1.39
C GLY A 324 25.56 -18.22 -2.66
N GLU A 325 24.36 -18.61 -3.09
CA GLU A 325 24.12 -19.41 -4.31
C GLU A 325 24.35 -18.59 -5.59
N HIS A 326 23.78 -17.39 -5.68
CA HIS A 326 23.75 -16.65 -6.94
C HIS A 326 24.86 -15.62 -7.12
N ARG A 327 25.45 -15.12 -6.03
CA ARG A 327 26.56 -14.15 -6.03
C ARG A 327 26.34 -12.96 -6.99
N PRO A 328 25.26 -12.17 -6.83
CA PRO A 328 25.05 -10.98 -7.65
C PRO A 328 26.15 -9.94 -7.46
N SER A 329 26.31 -9.05 -8.46
CA SER A 329 27.29 -7.96 -8.42
C SER A 329 26.91 -6.86 -7.43
N CYS A 330 25.62 -6.70 -7.14
CA CYS A 330 25.12 -5.74 -6.16
C CYS A 330 23.75 -6.17 -5.61
N LEU A 331 23.50 -5.84 -4.35
CA LEU A 331 22.18 -5.90 -3.72
C LEU A 331 21.64 -4.49 -3.51
N VAL A 332 20.49 -4.15 -4.10
CA VAL A 332 19.73 -2.95 -3.76
C VAL A 332 18.66 -3.37 -2.75
N ALA A 333 18.77 -2.89 -1.51
CA ALA A 333 17.87 -3.27 -0.42
C ALA A 333 17.21 -2.06 0.23
N ASP A 334 15.90 -2.14 0.42
CA ASP A 334 15.07 -1.12 1.09
C ASP A 334 15.61 -0.74 2.47
N MET A 335 15.39 0.53 2.84
CA MET A 335 15.86 1.12 4.09
C MET A 335 15.44 0.32 5.34
N PHE A 336 14.30 -0.39 5.31
CA PHE A 336 13.84 -1.22 6.44
C PHE A 336 14.58 -2.55 6.62
N PHE A 337 15.53 -2.86 5.75
CA PHE A 337 16.40 -4.02 5.91
C PHE A 337 17.84 -3.57 6.21
N PRO A 338 18.11 -2.88 7.34
CA PRO A 338 19.48 -2.46 7.66
C PRO A 338 20.43 -3.67 7.74
N TRP A 339 19.95 -4.80 8.27
CA TRP A 339 20.64 -6.09 8.34
C TRP A 339 21.09 -6.68 6.99
N ALA A 340 20.53 -6.18 5.87
CA ALA A 340 20.93 -6.63 4.53
C ALA A 340 22.36 -6.21 4.18
N THR A 341 22.91 -5.18 4.86
CA THR A 341 24.31 -4.77 4.70
C THR A 341 25.24 -5.89 5.14
N GLU A 342 25.07 -6.41 6.36
CA GLU A 342 25.89 -7.48 6.89
C GLU A 342 25.65 -8.81 6.15
N ALA A 343 24.41 -9.06 5.71
CA ALA A 343 24.07 -10.24 4.90
C ALA A 343 24.83 -10.26 3.57
N ALA A 344 24.89 -9.12 2.86
CA ALA A 344 25.62 -9.01 1.59
C ALA A 344 27.14 -9.01 1.79
N ALA A 345 27.63 -8.37 2.85
CA ALA A 345 29.06 -8.31 3.21
C ALA A 345 29.70 -9.70 3.39
N LYS A 346 28.98 -10.67 3.96
CA LYS A 346 29.44 -12.07 4.09
C LYS A 346 29.91 -12.70 2.78
N PHE A 347 29.35 -12.25 1.65
CA PHE A 347 29.67 -12.77 0.33
C PHE A 347 30.50 -11.80 -0.52
N GLY A 348 30.91 -10.66 0.06
CA GLY A 348 31.63 -9.61 -0.64
C GLY A 348 30.77 -8.83 -1.63
N ILE A 349 29.45 -8.79 -1.42
CA ILE A 349 28.50 -8.14 -2.32
C ILE A 349 28.24 -6.72 -1.80
N PRO A 350 28.44 -5.66 -2.61
CA PRO A 350 28.09 -4.30 -2.21
C PRO A 350 26.56 -4.18 -2.06
N ARG A 351 26.12 -3.54 -0.97
CA ARG A 351 24.71 -3.22 -0.72
C ARG A 351 24.48 -1.73 -0.94
N LEU A 352 23.47 -1.40 -1.73
CA LEU A 352 22.91 -0.06 -1.86
C LEU A 352 21.62 0.04 -1.02
N VAL A 353 21.51 1.07 -0.19
CA VAL A 353 20.25 1.39 0.52
C VAL A 353 19.31 2.06 -0.47
N PHE A 354 18.04 1.65 -0.50
CA PHE A 354 17.02 2.34 -1.29
C PHE A 354 16.05 3.10 -0.38
N HIS A 355 16.01 4.43 -0.52
CA HIS A 355 15.02 5.28 0.14
C HIS A 355 13.88 5.67 -0.80
N VAL A 356 12.67 5.57 -0.26
CA VAL A 356 11.42 5.99 -0.89
C VAL A 356 10.83 7.24 -0.22
N ILE A 357 11.66 8.02 0.45
CA ILE A 357 11.32 9.32 1.06
C ILE A 357 12.21 10.43 0.49
N SER A 358 11.80 11.69 0.71
CA SER A 358 12.57 12.86 0.29
C SER A 358 13.90 12.98 1.01
N VAL A 359 14.90 13.58 0.35
CA VAL A 359 16.22 13.84 0.94
C VAL A 359 16.09 14.86 2.07
N MET A 360 15.19 15.83 1.92
CA MET A 360 14.85 16.78 2.98
C MET A 360 14.35 16.05 4.24
N SER A 361 13.49 15.03 4.11
CA SER A 361 13.03 14.22 5.24
C SER A 361 14.16 13.44 5.91
N LEU A 362 15.07 12.85 5.13
CA LEU A 362 16.26 12.16 5.66
C LEU A 362 17.12 13.11 6.51
N CYS A 363 17.41 14.29 5.97
CA CYS A 363 18.19 15.31 6.66
C CYS A 363 17.48 15.82 7.92
N ALA A 364 16.18 16.08 7.84
CA ALA A 364 15.36 16.55 8.95
C ALA A 364 15.33 15.53 10.10
N TRP A 365 15.16 14.24 9.78
CA TRP A 365 15.21 13.16 10.77
C TRP A 365 16.55 13.10 11.50
N GLN A 366 17.65 13.22 10.77
CA GLN A 366 18.99 13.21 11.36
C GLN A 366 19.21 14.42 12.28
N CYS A 367 18.83 15.62 11.84
CA CYS A 367 18.92 16.83 12.68
C CYS A 367 18.05 16.73 13.94
N LEU A 368 16.82 16.20 13.82
CA LEU A 368 15.94 15.99 14.97
C LEU A 368 16.53 15.01 15.99
N LYS A 369 17.14 13.92 15.50
CA LYS A 369 17.81 12.92 16.35
C LYS A 369 19.00 13.53 17.10
N LEU A 370 19.83 14.29 16.40
CA LEU A 370 21.06 14.89 16.95
C LEU A 370 20.77 16.02 17.94
N HIS A 371 19.86 16.94 17.60
CA HIS A 371 19.69 18.18 18.36
C HIS A 371 18.48 18.19 19.30
N LYS A 372 17.50 17.30 19.06
CA LYS A 372 16.26 17.15 19.84
C LYS A 372 15.58 18.48 20.21
N PRO A 373 15.35 19.40 19.25
CA PRO A 373 14.77 20.72 19.53
C PRO A 373 13.37 20.63 20.16
N HIS A 374 12.61 19.59 19.82
CA HIS A 374 11.28 19.29 20.35
C HIS A 374 11.25 19.04 21.87
N ASN A 375 12.39 18.75 22.51
CA ASN A 375 12.48 18.60 23.96
C ASN A 375 12.67 19.93 24.70
N ARG A 376 12.91 21.03 23.97
CA ARG A 376 13.20 22.35 24.54
C ARG A 376 11.98 23.27 24.57
N VAL A 377 10.87 22.87 23.96
CA VAL A 377 9.63 23.63 23.95
C VAL A 377 8.71 23.22 25.10
N SER A 378 7.95 24.21 25.59
CA SER A 378 7.11 24.10 26.78
C SER A 378 5.71 23.55 26.49
N SER A 379 5.21 23.72 25.25
CA SER A 379 3.88 23.28 24.82
C SER A 379 3.90 22.35 23.61
N HIS A 380 2.87 21.51 23.47
CA HIS A 380 2.70 20.59 22.35
C HIS A 380 2.57 21.29 20.99
N PHE A 381 2.01 22.49 20.97
CA PHE A 381 1.76 23.28 19.75
C PHE A 381 2.74 24.44 19.58
N GLU A 382 3.72 24.58 20.49
CA GLU A 382 4.77 25.58 20.36
C GLU A 382 5.69 25.19 19.18
N PRO A 383 5.86 26.07 18.17
CA PRO A 383 6.74 25.80 17.05
C PRO A 383 8.22 25.84 17.46
N PHE A 384 9.01 24.92 16.94
CA PHE A 384 10.47 24.94 17.02
C PHE A 384 11.09 24.83 15.62
N LEU A 385 12.28 25.41 15.46
CA LEU A 385 13.11 25.23 14.28
C LEU A 385 13.86 23.89 14.34
N ILE A 386 14.08 23.25 13.19
CA ILE A 386 15.01 22.13 13.08
C ILE A 386 16.44 22.69 12.92
N PRO A 387 17.33 22.57 13.92
CA PRO A 387 18.65 23.18 13.85
C PRO A 387 19.50 22.56 12.73
N ASN A 388 20.33 23.39 12.10
CA ASN A 388 21.29 23.03 11.06
C ASN A 388 20.71 22.45 9.76
N LEU A 389 19.38 22.32 9.65
CA LEU A 389 18.74 21.96 8.39
C LEU A 389 18.68 23.20 7.47
N PRO A 390 18.97 23.07 6.15
CA PRO A 390 18.76 24.18 5.21
C PRO A 390 17.30 24.67 5.21
N GLY A 391 17.13 25.98 5.34
CA GLY A 391 15.83 26.65 5.45
C GLY A 391 15.30 26.79 6.88
N GLU A 392 14.37 27.72 7.08
CA GLU A 392 13.72 27.96 8.38
C GLU A 392 12.54 27.00 8.63
N ILE A 393 12.81 25.69 8.66
CA ILE A 393 11.77 24.68 8.81
C ILE A 393 11.28 24.63 10.25
N LYS A 394 10.00 25.01 10.45
CA LYS A 394 9.32 24.97 11.75
C LYS A 394 8.33 23.82 11.82
N LEU A 395 8.36 23.11 12.95
CA LEU A 395 7.39 22.07 13.31
C LEU A 395 6.93 22.24 14.75
N THR A 396 5.81 21.63 15.11
CA THR A 396 5.37 21.48 16.50
C THR A 396 5.62 20.07 17.00
N ARG A 397 5.56 19.84 18.32
CA ARG A 397 5.69 18.49 18.87
C ARG A 397 4.60 17.58 18.35
N MET A 398 3.38 18.09 18.14
CA MET A 398 2.25 17.30 17.65
C MET A 398 2.41 16.79 16.22
N GLN A 399 3.26 17.41 15.41
CA GLN A 399 3.56 17.00 14.03
C GLN A 399 4.66 15.91 13.95
N LEU A 400 5.25 15.52 15.09
CA LEU A 400 6.21 14.43 15.16
C LEU A 400 5.54 13.11 15.57
N PRO A 401 6.08 11.95 15.14
CA PRO A 401 5.65 10.65 15.64
C PRO A 401 5.73 10.55 17.17
N GLU A 402 4.75 9.87 17.75
CA GLU A 402 4.63 9.67 19.21
C GLU A 402 5.88 9.02 19.83
N PHE A 403 6.48 8.01 19.19
CA PHE A 403 7.74 7.41 19.65
C PHE A 403 8.94 8.38 19.69
N VAL A 404 8.95 9.44 18.87
CA VAL A 404 9.98 10.49 18.91
C VAL A 404 9.66 11.51 19.98
N ARG A 405 8.38 11.89 20.13
CA ARG A 405 7.93 12.85 21.15
C ARG A 405 8.12 12.37 22.58
N GLU A 406 7.94 11.08 22.81
CA GLU A 406 7.97 10.45 24.13
C GLU A 406 9.33 9.82 24.45
N ASN A 407 10.26 9.83 23.49
CA ASN A 407 11.60 9.24 23.62
C ASN A 407 11.52 7.75 24.05
N THR A 408 10.47 7.06 23.60
CA THR A 408 10.15 5.67 23.95
C THR A 408 11.11 4.73 23.25
N LYS A 409 11.86 3.91 24.00
CA LYS A 409 12.71 2.86 23.43
C LYS A 409 11.86 1.65 23.07
N ASN A 410 11.75 1.37 21.79
CA ASN A 410 11.04 0.22 21.23
C ASN A 410 11.77 -0.30 19.97
N TYR A 411 11.26 -1.38 19.39
CA TYR A 411 11.80 -1.95 18.17
C TYR A 411 11.85 -0.93 17.00
N MET A 412 10.85 -0.06 16.82
CA MET A 412 10.88 0.96 15.76
C MET A 412 11.99 1.98 15.95
N THR A 413 12.17 2.51 17.17
CA THR A 413 13.26 3.46 17.41
C THR A 413 14.62 2.83 17.14
N LYS A 414 14.79 1.55 17.51
CA LYS A 414 15.99 0.79 17.21
C LYS A 414 16.16 0.57 15.69
N LEU A 415 15.08 0.18 14.99
CA LEU A 415 15.10 -0.02 13.55
C LEU A 415 15.46 1.28 12.81
N LEU A 416 14.89 2.42 13.21
CA LEU A 416 15.21 3.73 12.62
C LEU A 416 16.65 4.16 12.90
N GLU A 417 17.20 3.82 14.08
CA GLU A 417 18.62 4.00 14.37
C GLU A 417 19.49 3.14 13.45
N GLU A 418 19.15 1.86 13.29
CA GLU A 418 19.84 0.93 12.41
C GLU A 418 19.74 1.35 10.92
N VAL A 419 18.61 1.91 10.50
CA VAL A 419 18.42 2.46 9.15
C VAL A 419 19.46 3.55 8.88
N ILE A 420 19.54 4.55 9.76
CA ILE A 420 20.50 5.66 9.65
C ILE A 420 21.94 5.14 9.65
N GLU A 421 22.26 4.19 10.53
CA GLU A 421 23.59 3.58 10.55
C GLU A 421 23.90 2.81 9.26
N SER A 422 22.89 2.15 8.68
CA SER A 422 23.05 1.38 7.45
C SER A 422 23.37 2.28 6.24
N GLU A 423 22.95 3.54 6.23
CA GLU A 423 23.32 4.51 5.18
C GLU A 423 24.84 4.71 5.11
N VAL A 424 25.51 4.75 6.27
CA VAL A 424 26.97 4.92 6.38
C VAL A 424 27.71 3.60 6.15
N LYS A 425 27.18 2.48 6.65
CA LYS A 425 27.82 1.16 6.55
C LYS A 425 27.71 0.54 5.15
N SER A 426 26.68 0.91 4.39
CA SER A 426 26.44 0.39 3.05
C SER A 426 27.42 0.95 2.02
N TYR A 427 27.44 0.37 0.82
CA TYR A 427 28.28 0.88 -0.26
C TYR A 427 27.86 2.29 -0.72
N GLY A 428 26.56 2.56 -0.65
CA GLY A 428 25.98 3.88 -0.90
C GLY A 428 24.46 3.83 -0.86
N VAL A 429 23.86 4.95 -1.25
CA VAL A 429 22.44 5.24 -1.10
C VAL A 429 21.84 5.62 -2.45
N VAL A 430 20.69 5.02 -2.78
CA VAL A 430 19.89 5.33 -3.96
C VAL A 430 18.57 5.91 -3.47
N VAL A 431 18.20 7.07 -4.00
CA VAL A 431 16.98 7.78 -3.59
C VAL A 431 16.07 7.98 -4.80
N ASN A 432 14.78 7.68 -4.63
CA ASN A 432 13.77 8.04 -5.62
C ASN A 432 13.45 9.54 -5.51
N THR A 433 14.31 10.38 -6.08
CA THR A 433 14.14 11.83 -6.26
C THR A 433 15.06 12.28 -7.42
N PHE A 434 15.01 13.53 -7.84
CA PHE A 434 15.95 14.11 -8.79
C PHE A 434 16.68 15.30 -8.17
N TYR A 435 17.93 15.52 -8.59
CA TYR A 435 18.83 16.48 -7.94
C TYR A 435 18.25 17.90 -7.91
N GLU A 436 17.65 18.35 -9.01
CA GLU A 436 17.12 19.71 -9.16
C GLU A 436 15.95 20.01 -8.19
N LEU A 437 15.18 18.99 -7.77
CA LEU A 437 14.06 19.16 -6.84
C LEU A 437 14.54 19.51 -5.43
N GLU A 438 15.65 18.90 -4.99
CA GLU A 438 16.11 18.92 -3.61
C GLU A 438 17.60 19.30 -3.50
N HIS A 439 18.13 20.09 -4.43
CA HIS A 439 19.59 20.29 -4.57
C HIS A 439 20.29 20.76 -3.28
N GLU A 440 19.68 21.68 -2.53
CA GLU A 440 20.24 22.14 -1.24
C GLU A 440 20.36 21.00 -0.22
N TYR A 441 19.36 20.12 -0.18
CA TYR A 441 19.33 18.97 0.73
C TYR A 441 20.23 17.85 0.23
N ALA A 442 20.34 17.64 -1.08
CA ALA A 442 21.30 16.72 -1.68
C ALA A 442 22.75 17.10 -1.31
N GLU A 443 23.08 18.38 -1.40
CA GLU A 443 24.40 18.90 -1.00
C GLU A 443 24.64 18.78 0.51
N TYR A 444 23.62 19.08 1.33
CA TYR A 444 23.70 18.92 2.78
C TYR A 444 23.89 17.44 3.17
N TYR A 445 23.15 16.53 2.54
CA TYR A 445 23.23 15.09 2.79
C TYR A 445 24.63 14.54 2.50
N LYS A 446 25.28 15.01 1.44
CA LYS A 446 26.67 14.65 1.12
C LYS A 446 27.67 15.28 2.08
N LYS A 447 27.63 16.61 2.24
CA LYS A 447 28.67 17.38 2.94
C LYS A 447 28.55 17.34 4.46
N ALA A 448 27.36 17.63 4.98
CA ALA A 448 27.15 17.76 6.42
C ALA A 448 26.93 16.41 7.10
N LEU A 449 26.31 15.45 6.40
CA LEU A 449 26.06 14.11 6.96
C LEU A 449 27.09 13.06 6.51
N GLY A 450 28.02 13.43 5.62
CA GLY A 450 29.13 12.58 5.20
C GLY A 450 28.73 11.42 4.27
N ILE A 451 27.52 11.46 3.68
CA ILE A 451 27.03 10.42 2.78
C ILE A 451 27.53 10.68 1.35
N ASN A 452 28.81 10.40 1.13
CA ASN A 452 29.50 10.77 -0.12
C ASN A 452 29.02 9.99 -1.36
N LYS A 453 28.40 8.82 -1.18
CA LYS A 453 27.88 7.97 -2.26
C LYS A 453 26.35 7.94 -2.21
N ALA A 454 25.74 9.01 -2.69
CA ALA A 454 24.30 9.14 -2.85
C ALA A 454 23.95 9.48 -4.30
N TRP A 455 23.02 8.72 -4.87
CA TRP A 455 22.54 8.86 -6.25
C TRP A 455 21.03 9.04 -6.29
N TYR A 456 20.57 9.98 -7.12
CA TYR A 456 19.17 10.41 -7.21
C TYR A 456 18.58 9.98 -8.55
N ILE A 457 17.89 8.84 -8.59
CA ILE A 457 17.49 8.17 -9.85
C ILE A 457 16.01 8.36 -10.22
N GLY A 458 15.30 9.22 -9.49
CA GLY A 458 13.87 9.44 -9.65
C GLY A 458 13.51 10.56 -10.64
N PRO A 459 12.21 10.84 -10.84
CA PRO A 459 11.08 10.06 -10.38
C PRO A 459 10.97 8.73 -11.12
N VAL A 460 11.09 7.60 -10.42
CA VAL A 460 11.13 6.28 -11.09
C VAL A 460 9.82 5.93 -11.79
N SER A 461 8.70 6.55 -11.41
CA SER A 461 7.40 6.38 -12.04
C SER A 461 7.40 6.75 -13.54
N LEU A 462 8.26 7.67 -13.96
CA LEU A 462 8.37 8.15 -15.34
C LEU A 462 8.94 7.11 -16.33
N CYS A 463 9.42 5.95 -15.84
CA CYS A 463 9.75 4.83 -16.73
C CYS A 463 8.51 4.24 -17.43
N ASN A 464 7.30 4.55 -16.96
CA ASN A 464 6.03 4.14 -17.57
C ASN A 464 5.58 5.23 -18.55
N LYS A 465 5.80 5.03 -19.85
CA LYS A 465 5.65 6.10 -20.86
C LYS A 465 4.27 6.08 -21.54
N ASP A 466 3.76 4.90 -21.86
CA ASP A 466 2.50 4.77 -22.59
C ASP A 466 1.26 4.77 -21.67
N THR A 467 0.10 5.14 -22.23
CA THR A 467 -1.17 5.25 -21.49
C THR A 467 -1.53 3.95 -20.77
N LYS A 468 -1.22 2.78 -21.36
CA LYS A 468 -1.57 1.47 -20.84
C LYS A 468 -0.66 1.06 -19.67
N GLU A 469 0.60 1.44 -19.71
CA GLU A 469 1.54 1.27 -18.59
C GLU A 469 1.18 2.19 -17.43
N LYS A 470 0.78 3.43 -17.73
CA LYS A 470 0.33 4.40 -16.72
C LYS A 470 -0.98 3.99 -16.06
N SER A 471 -1.94 3.48 -16.83
CA SER A 471 -3.23 3.03 -16.31
C SER A 471 -3.11 1.79 -15.43
N GLN A 472 -2.23 0.87 -15.82
CA GLN A 472 -1.96 -0.37 -15.10
C GLN A 472 -0.92 -0.18 -13.98
N ARG A 473 -0.51 1.05 -13.71
CA ARG A 473 0.35 1.39 -12.59
C ARG A 473 -0.47 1.50 -11.30
N GLY A 474 -0.66 0.37 -10.62
CA GLY A 474 -1.42 0.26 -9.37
C GLY A 474 -2.44 -0.89 -9.38
N LYS A 475 -3.59 -0.72 -8.71
CA LYS A 475 -4.69 -1.71 -8.76
C LYS A 475 -5.51 -1.49 -10.03
N GLU A 476 -6.38 -2.44 -10.39
CA GLU A 476 -7.37 -2.19 -11.44
C GLU A 476 -8.43 -1.22 -10.89
N SER A 477 -8.84 -0.25 -11.71
CA SER A 477 -9.82 0.75 -11.30
C SER A 477 -11.22 0.16 -11.19
N SER A 478 -11.97 0.66 -10.20
CA SER A 478 -13.39 0.35 -10.03
C SER A 478 -14.27 1.00 -11.09
N ILE A 479 -13.73 1.99 -11.82
CA ILE A 479 -14.38 2.61 -12.96
C ILE A 479 -13.61 2.28 -14.24
N ASP A 480 -14.31 2.30 -15.36
CA ASP A 480 -13.66 2.16 -16.65
C ASP A 480 -12.73 3.36 -16.88
N GLU A 481 -11.47 3.08 -17.23
CA GLU A 481 -10.44 4.11 -17.44
C GLU A 481 -10.87 5.13 -18.49
N PHE A 482 -11.64 4.70 -19.51
CA PHE A 482 -12.15 5.57 -20.55
C PHE A 482 -13.27 6.48 -20.04
N ASP A 483 -14.10 6.05 -19.09
CA ASP A 483 -15.17 6.88 -18.54
C ASP A 483 -14.63 8.03 -17.69
N CYS A 484 -13.58 7.79 -16.91
CA CYS A 484 -12.90 8.83 -16.12
C CYS A 484 -12.27 9.89 -17.02
N LEU A 485 -11.51 9.45 -18.02
CA LEU A 485 -10.84 10.32 -18.98
C LEU A 485 -11.85 11.11 -19.80
N LYS A 486 -12.92 10.46 -20.30
CA LYS A 486 -13.97 11.13 -21.06
C LYS A 486 -14.69 12.22 -20.26
N TRP A 487 -14.84 12.03 -18.94
CA TRP A 487 -15.36 13.09 -18.09
C TRP A 487 -14.37 14.26 -17.98
N LEU A 488 -13.08 13.99 -17.81
CA LEU A 488 -12.03 15.00 -17.79
C LEU A 488 -11.88 15.76 -19.11
N ASP A 489 -11.98 15.07 -20.26
CA ASP A 489 -11.96 15.64 -21.62
C ASP A 489 -13.06 16.70 -21.82
N SER A 490 -14.18 16.58 -21.09
CA SER A 490 -15.28 17.55 -21.16
C SER A 490 -15.04 18.82 -20.35
N LYS A 491 -13.92 18.92 -19.61
CA LYS A 491 -13.64 20.01 -18.67
C LYS A 491 -12.63 20.99 -19.23
N LYS A 492 -12.64 22.21 -18.70
CA LYS A 492 -11.63 23.22 -19.05
C LYS A 492 -10.27 22.83 -18.46
N PRO A 493 -9.16 23.24 -19.08
CA PRO A 493 -7.83 23.09 -18.48
C PRO A 493 -7.78 23.69 -17.07
N ASN A 494 -7.04 23.05 -16.17
CA ASN A 494 -6.83 23.47 -14.78
C ASN A 494 -8.12 23.72 -13.96
N SER A 495 -9.25 23.10 -14.31
CA SER A 495 -10.56 23.36 -13.68
C SER A 495 -11.03 22.27 -12.70
N VAL A 496 -10.32 21.14 -12.63
CA VAL A 496 -10.66 19.98 -11.79
C VAL A 496 -9.67 19.84 -10.64
N LEU A 497 -10.20 19.72 -9.42
CA LEU A 497 -9.45 19.34 -8.23
C LEU A 497 -9.47 17.82 -8.08
N TYR A 498 -8.30 17.18 -8.11
CA TYR A 498 -8.18 15.76 -7.79
C TYR A 498 -7.97 15.58 -6.28
N VAL A 499 -8.68 14.64 -5.67
CA VAL A 499 -8.63 14.38 -4.23
C VAL A 499 -8.37 12.89 -4.02
N SER A 500 -7.18 12.55 -3.52
CA SER A 500 -6.82 11.16 -3.23
C SER A 500 -5.79 11.11 -2.10
N PHE A 501 -6.07 10.29 -1.11
CA PHE A 501 -5.20 10.08 0.05
C PHE A 501 -4.43 8.75 -0.02
N GLY A 502 -4.39 8.12 -1.20
CA GLY A 502 -3.67 6.87 -1.41
C GLY A 502 -4.34 5.66 -0.77
N SER A 503 -3.55 4.59 -0.57
CA SER A 503 -4.09 3.31 -0.11
C SER A 503 -4.22 3.17 1.41
N GLU A 504 -3.39 3.90 2.15
CA GLU A 504 -3.20 3.69 3.58
C GLU A 504 -4.04 4.62 4.45
N ALA A 505 -4.37 5.81 3.94
CA ALA A 505 -5.14 6.79 4.68
C ALA A 505 -6.58 6.30 4.92
N ARG A 506 -7.04 6.42 6.17
CA ARG A 506 -8.41 6.12 6.56
C ARG A 506 -9.02 7.33 7.23
N PHE A 507 -10.27 7.63 6.93
CA PHE A 507 -11.00 8.75 7.53
C PHE A 507 -12.28 8.26 8.19
N THR A 508 -12.67 8.90 9.29
CA THR A 508 -13.98 8.66 9.91
C THR A 508 -15.11 9.19 9.02
N ALA A 509 -16.33 8.69 9.18
CA ALA A 509 -17.49 9.24 8.47
C ALA A 509 -17.65 10.76 8.70
N SER A 510 -17.40 11.24 9.93
CA SER A 510 -17.44 12.68 10.23
C SER A 510 -16.44 13.49 9.39
N GLN A 511 -15.22 12.98 9.21
CA GLN A 511 -14.22 13.65 8.39
C GLN A 511 -14.56 13.58 6.89
N LEU A 512 -15.16 12.47 6.43
CA LEU A 512 -15.65 12.36 5.05
C LEU A 512 -16.79 13.36 4.77
N ILE A 513 -17.68 13.60 5.74
CA ILE A 513 -18.73 14.64 5.64
C ILE A 513 -18.10 16.04 5.53
N GLU A 514 -17.09 16.36 6.34
CA GLU A 514 -16.41 17.67 6.27
C GLU A 514 -15.67 17.83 4.93
N ILE A 515 -15.03 16.77 4.41
CA ILE A 515 -14.41 16.78 3.09
C ILE A 515 -15.47 17.04 2.01
N ALA A 516 -16.55 16.26 1.98
CA ALA A 516 -17.63 16.43 1.02
C ALA A 516 -18.21 17.86 1.07
N SER A 517 -18.48 18.36 2.28
CA SER A 517 -19.02 19.70 2.48
C SER A 517 -18.05 20.80 2.03
N GLY A 518 -16.73 20.60 2.24
CA GLY A 518 -15.70 21.55 1.81
C GLY A 518 -15.54 21.58 0.29
N LEU A 519 -15.61 20.41 -0.36
CA LEU A 519 -15.60 20.31 -1.82
C LEU A 519 -16.82 20.99 -2.43
N GLU A 520 -18.02 20.72 -1.91
CA GLU A 520 -19.25 21.37 -2.35
C GLU A 520 -19.21 22.90 -2.15
N ALA A 521 -18.73 23.37 -1.00
CA ALA A 521 -18.61 24.80 -0.72
C ALA A 521 -17.60 25.51 -1.62
N SER A 522 -16.50 24.83 -2.00
CA SER A 522 -15.48 25.39 -2.88
C SER A 522 -15.99 25.72 -4.29
N GLY A 523 -17.09 25.09 -4.72
CA GLY A 523 -17.67 25.28 -6.06
C GLY A 523 -16.84 24.70 -7.21
N HIS A 524 -15.63 24.20 -6.95
CA HIS A 524 -14.75 23.58 -7.94
C HIS A 524 -15.27 22.23 -8.41
N GLN A 525 -14.93 21.89 -9.65
CA GLN A 525 -15.16 20.54 -10.15
C GLN A 525 -14.13 19.61 -9.54
N PHE A 526 -14.49 18.36 -9.25
CA PHE A 526 -13.57 17.46 -8.55
C PHE A 526 -13.70 16.01 -8.98
N ILE A 527 -12.58 15.28 -8.81
CA ILE A 527 -12.58 13.82 -8.74
C ILE A 527 -12.13 13.45 -7.34
N TRP A 528 -12.95 12.70 -6.61
CA TRP A 528 -12.65 12.29 -5.24
C TRP A 528 -12.59 10.78 -5.11
N VAL A 529 -11.40 10.26 -4.80
CA VAL A 529 -11.17 8.83 -4.54
C VAL A 529 -11.41 8.55 -3.06
N VAL A 530 -12.38 7.69 -2.76
CA VAL A 530 -12.79 7.34 -1.39
C VAL A 530 -12.54 5.87 -1.12
N ARG A 531 -11.96 5.59 0.05
CA ARG A 531 -11.86 4.24 0.62
C ARG A 531 -12.75 4.14 1.85
N ARG A 532 -13.61 3.11 1.88
CA ARG A 532 -14.56 2.90 2.98
C ARG A 532 -13.94 2.10 4.12
N ASN A 533 -14.17 2.54 5.36
CA ASN A 533 -13.83 1.79 6.57
C ASN A 533 -14.83 0.65 6.83
N LYS A 534 -14.31 -0.52 7.20
CA LYS A 534 -15.07 -1.78 7.38
C LYS A 534 -15.75 -1.93 8.74
N GLU A 535 -15.59 -0.98 9.66
CA GLU A 535 -16.12 -1.06 11.04
C GLU A 535 -17.52 -0.44 11.21
N GLU A 536 -18.04 0.28 10.21
CA GLU A 536 -19.42 0.78 10.21
C GLU A 536 -20.38 -0.30 9.70
N THR A 537 -20.49 -1.38 10.48
CA THR A 537 -21.53 -2.39 10.37
C THR A 537 -22.37 -2.39 11.65
N LYS A 538 -23.26 -1.41 11.74
CA LYS A 538 -24.56 -1.42 12.43
C LYS A 538 -25.14 -0.01 12.22
N GLU A 539 -26.17 0.08 11.39
CA GLU A 539 -26.77 1.30 10.83
C GLU A 539 -25.94 1.96 9.72
N GLU A 540 -26.61 2.41 8.66
CA GLU A 540 -26.03 3.24 7.59
C GLU A 540 -25.46 4.52 8.21
N VAL A 541 -24.20 4.50 8.65
CA VAL A 541 -23.54 5.75 9.01
C VAL A 541 -23.39 6.56 7.72
N GLU A 542 -24.21 7.60 7.62
CA GLU A 542 -24.21 8.51 6.49
C GLU A 542 -22.85 9.21 6.45
N TRP A 543 -21.97 8.86 5.50
CA TRP A 543 -20.64 9.46 5.36
C TRP A 543 -20.59 10.58 4.30
N LEU A 544 -21.72 10.81 3.64
CA LEU A 544 -21.96 11.94 2.74
C LEU A 544 -23.13 12.78 3.27
N PRO A 545 -23.13 14.10 3.04
CA PRO A 545 -24.32 14.90 3.26
C PRO A 545 -25.51 14.39 2.43
N LYS A 546 -26.73 14.42 2.99
CA LYS A 546 -27.97 14.06 2.29
C LYS A 546 -28.06 14.72 0.92
N GLY A 547 -28.21 13.91 -0.13
CA GLY A 547 -28.36 14.38 -1.52
C GLY A 547 -27.08 14.94 -2.17
N PHE A 548 -25.90 14.72 -1.58
CA PHE A 548 -24.62 15.22 -2.10
C PHE A 548 -24.36 14.80 -3.56
N GLU A 549 -24.44 13.50 -3.86
CA GLU A 549 -24.16 12.99 -5.21
C GLU A 549 -25.09 13.61 -6.27
N GLN A 550 -26.36 13.84 -5.92
CA GLN A 550 -27.33 14.47 -6.82
C GLN A 550 -27.01 15.95 -7.06
N ARG A 551 -26.59 16.70 -6.03
CA ARG A 551 -26.17 18.09 -6.20
C ARG A 551 -24.86 18.21 -6.98
N MET A 552 -23.96 17.25 -6.81
CA MET A 552 -22.65 17.22 -7.48
C MET A 552 -22.70 16.60 -8.88
N LYS A 553 -23.86 16.14 -9.36
CA LYS A 553 -24.02 15.58 -10.70
C LYS A 553 -23.49 16.54 -11.76
N GLY A 554 -22.53 16.07 -12.56
CA GLY A 554 -21.86 16.86 -13.61
C GLY A 554 -20.70 17.74 -13.12
N LYS A 555 -20.59 18.02 -11.82
CA LYS A 555 -19.51 18.81 -11.21
C LYS A 555 -18.46 17.94 -10.50
N GLY A 556 -18.87 16.83 -9.89
CA GLY A 556 -17.99 15.94 -9.14
C GLY A 556 -18.15 14.49 -9.55
N VAL A 557 -17.04 13.74 -9.50
CA VAL A 557 -17.02 12.28 -9.65
C VAL A 557 -16.43 11.66 -8.39
N ILE A 558 -17.14 10.70 -7.79
CA ILE A 558 -16.63 9.90 -6.68
C ILE A 558 -16.17 8.55 -7.22
N ILE A 559 -14.91 8.21 -7.00
CA ILE A 559 -14.33 6.91 -7.37
C ILE A 559 -14.14 6.11 -6.08
N ARG A 560 -14.64 4.88 -6.05
CA ARG A 560 -14.49 4.00 -4.88
C ARG A 560 -13.24 3.15 -5.03
N ASP A 561 -12.44 3.03 -3.97
CA ASP A 561 -11.23 2.22 -3.86
C ASP A 561 -9.99 2.64 -4.66
N TRP A 562 -10.04 2.58 -5.99
CA TRP A 562 -8.86 2.82 -6.83
C TRP A 562 -9.16 3.58 -8.13
N ALA A 563 -8.30 4.56 -8.43
CA ALA A 563 -8.34 5.38 -9.63
C ALA A 563 -6.98 5.37 -10.34
N PRO A 564 -6.95 5.53 -11.68
CA PRO A 564 -5.71 5.61 -12.45
C PRO A 564 -5.01 6.95 -12.20
N GLN A 565 -4.41 7.09 -11.02
CA GLN A 565 -3.94 8.36 -10.46
C GLN A 565 -2.99 9.11 -11.41
N MET A 566 -2.01 8.43 -12.01
CA MET A 566 -1.10 9.09 -12.96
C MET A 566 -1.83 9.60 -14.20
N LEU A 567 -2.81 8.87 -14.73
CA LEU A 567 -3.58 9.34 -15.89
C LEU A 567 -4.45 10.55 -15.54
N ILE A 568 -5.02 10.57 -14.34
CA ILE A 568 -5.80 11.71 -13.86
C ILE A 568 -4.89 12.92 -13.69
N LEU A 569 -3.75 12.77 -13.02
CA LEU A 569 -2.80 13.87 -12.77
C LEU A 569 -2.19 14.41 -14.07
N ASP A 570 -1.90 13.57 -15.05
CA ASP A 570 -1.35 13.98 -16.36
C ASP A 570 -2.38 14.69 -17.25
N HIS A 571 -3.67 14.70 -16.89
CA HIS A 571 -4.72 15.27 -17.73
C HIS A 571 -4.81 16.79 -17.59
N GLU A 572 -4.89 17.51 -18.71
CA GLU A 572 -4.88 18.99 -18.76
C GLU A 572 -5.96 19.67 -17.90
N ALA A 573 -7.10 19.01 -17.73
CA ALA A 573 -8.20 19.49 -16.89
C ALA A 573 -7.85 19.57 -15.39
N VAL A 574 -6.88 18.81 -14.90
CA VAL A 574 -6.54 18.78 -13.47
C VAL A 574 -5.68 19.99 -13.11
N GLY A 575 -6.23 20.85 -12.25
CA GLY A 575 -5.58 22.11 -11.82
C GLY A 575 -5.00 22.08 -10.41
N GLY A 576 -5.31 21.05 -9.62
CA GLY A 576 -4.81 20.91 -8.26
C GLY A 576 -5.03 19.51 -7.69
N PHE A 577 -4.24 19.15 -6.67
CA PHE A 577 -4.27 17.83 -6.05
C PHE A 577 -4.29 17.90 -4.52
N VAL A 578 -5.37 17.43 -3.88
CA VAL A 578 -5.42 17.22 -2.43
C VAL A 578 -4.81 15.86 -2.10
N THR A 579 -3.74 15.87 -1.31
CA THR A 579 -2.93 14.68 -1.04
C THR A 579 -2.47 14.56 0.40
N HIS A 580 -2.32 13.30 0.84
CA HIS A 580 -1.73 12.96 2.14
C HIS A 580 -0.22 13.24 2.26
N CYS A 581 0.42 13.76 1.20
CA CYS A 581 1.84 14.11 1.18
C CYS A 581 2.81 12.91 1.28
N GLY A 582 2.35 11.70 0.94
CA GLY A 582 3.25 10.57 0.72
C GLY A 582 4.18 10.84 -0.47
N TRP A 583 5.45 10.48 -0.34
CA TRP A 583 6.48 10.89 -1.30
C TRP A 583 6.18 10.48 -2.76
N ASN A 584 5.63 9.29 -2.98
CA ASN A 584 5.22 8.86 -4.33
C ASN A 584 4.14 9.75 -4.93
N SER A 585 3.15 10.16 -4.13
CA SER A 585 2.07 11.03 -4.60
C SER A 585 2.59 12.43 -4.91
N ILE A 586 3.57 12.93 -4.15
CA ILE A 586 4.24 14.20 -4.43
C ILE A 586 5.01 14.11 -5.74
N LEU A 587 5.83 13.06 -5.94
CA LEU A 587 6.59 12.89 -7.17
C LEU A 587 5.69 12.76 -8.40
N GLU A 588 4.55 12.07 -8.31
CA GLU A 588 3.57 11.99 -9.39
C GLU A 588 2.96 13.37 -9.71
N ALA A 589 2.58 14.15 -8.71
CA ALA A 589 2.04 15.49 -8.91
C ALA A 589 3.09 16.47 -9.46
N VAL A 590 4.31 16.44 -8.92
CA VAL A 590 5.45 17.22 -9.42
C VAL A 590 5.76 16.88 -10.87
N SER A 591 5.78 15.58 -11.22
CA SER A 591 6.04 15.12 -12.59
C SER A 591 4.93 15.54 -13.57
N SER A 592 3.70 15.71 -13.07
CA SER A 592 2.54 16.15 -13.85
C SER A 592 2.37 17.67 -13.87
N GLY A 593 3.13 18.41 -13.06
CA GLY A 593 3.05 19.87 -12.97
C GLY A 593 1.83 20.38 -12.20
N VAL A 594 1.29 19.57 -11.28
CA VAL A 594 0.05 19.86 -10.56
C VAL A 594 0.37 20.39 -9.15
N PRO A 595 -0.12 21.59 -8.76
CA PRO A 595 0.04 22.11 -7.40
C PRO A 595 -0.83 21.34 -6.40
N MET A 596 -0.47 21.40 -5.11
CA MET A 596 -1.04 20.51 -4.09
C MET A 596 -1.71 21.24 -2.93
N VAL A 597 -2.79 20.65 -2.41
CA VAL A 597 -3.24 20.91 -1.03
C VAL A 597 -2.65 19.81 -0.16
N THR A 598 -1.82 20.21 0.81
CA THR A 598 -1.12 19.28 1.68
C THR A 598 -1.98 18.92 2.88
N TRP A 599 -2.21 17.62 3.06
CA TRP A 599 -2.98 17.03 4.15
C TRP A 599 -2.19 15.88 4.82
N PRO A 600 -1.04 16.17 5.46
CA PRO A 600 -0.21 15.12 6.05
C PRO A 600 -0.98 14.36 7.15
N ILE A 601 -0.71 13.06 7.28
CA ILE A 601 -1.34 12.17 8.27
C ILE A 601 -0.26 11.60 9.20
N SER A 602 0.78 10.98 8.63
CA SER A 602 1.81 10.27 9.40
C SER A 602 3.11 10.01 8.63
N ALA A 603 3.98 9.12 9.14
CA ALA A 603 5.37 8.93 8.71
C ALA A 603 6.12 10.25 8.51
N GLU A 604 6.70 10.48 7.34
CA GLU A 604 7.48 11.66 6.96
C GLU A 604 6.64 12.79 6.35
N GLN A 605 5.32 12.61 6.22
CA GLN A 605 4.44 13.48 5.43
C GLN A 605 4.45 14.94 5.90
N PHE A 606 4.66 15.21 7.19
CA PHE A 606 4.80 16.58 7.70
C PHE A 606 6.10 17.26 7.25
N PHE A 607 7.19 16.52 7.05
CA PHE A 607 8.41 17.09 6.46
C PHE A 607 8.18 17.37 4.97
N ASN A 608 7.56 16.42 4.27
CA ASN A 608 7.20 16.56 2.86
C ASN A 608 6.26 17.75 2.63
N GLU A 609 5.30 18.01 3.53
CA GLU A 609 4.48 19.22 3.50
C GLU A 609 5.36 20.47 3.47
N LYS A 610 6.32 20.58 4.40
CA LYS A 610 7.20 21.77 4.47
C LYS A 610 8.07 21.93 3.23
N LEU A 611 8.54 20.84 2.64
CA LEU A 611 9.21 20.87 1.34
C LEU A 611 8.28 21.45 0.26
N VAL A 612 7.04 20.95 0.15
CA VAL A 612 6.07 21.39 -0.86
C VAL A 612 5.63 22.85 -0.68
N THR A 613 5.33 23.27 0.55
CA THR A 613 4.71 24.58 0.82
C THR A 613 5.72 25.69 1.04
N GLN A 614 6.86 25.42 1.70
CA GLN A 614 7.82 26.47 2.08
C GLN A 614 8.99 26.58 1.12
N ILE A 615 9.50 25.45 0.63
CA ILE A 615 10.69 25.40 -0.23
C ILE A 615 10.30 25.47 -1.70
N LEU A 616 9.52 24.50 -2.17
CA LEU A 616 9.08 24.43 -3.57
C LEU A 616 8.01 25.46 -3.89
N LYS A 617 7.23 25.87 -2.88
CA LYS A 617 6.10 26.81 -2.99
C LYS A 617 5.10 26.39 -4.07
N ILE A 618 4.79 25.10 -4.13
CA ILE A 618 3.82 24.51 -5.08
C ILE A 618 2.61 23.90 -4.36
N GLY A 619 2.36 24.32 -3.12
CA GLY A 619 1.18 23.85 -2.41
C GLY A 619 0.77 24.68 -1.20
N ILE A 620 -0.42 24.36 -0.71
CA ILE A 620 -1.12 25.05 0.38
C ILE A 620 -1.42 24.06 1.50
N GLU A 621 -1.08 24.42 2.74
CA GLU A 621 -1.43 23.63 3.92
C GLU A 621 -2.93 23.69 4.19
N VAL A 622 -3.57 22.51 4.29
CA VAL A 622 -4.98 22.44 4.72
C VAL A 622 -5.12 22.74 6.22
N GLY A 623 -4.02 22.66 6.98
CA GLY A 623 -3.97 23.02 8.39
C GLY A 623 -4.01 21.83 9.37
N VAL A 624 -3.57 20.64 8.95
CA VAL A 624 -3.42 19.50 9.86
C VAL A 624 -2.33 19.80 10.90
N GLN A 625 -2.64 19.61 12.18
CA GLN A 625 -1.70 19.92 13.27
C GLN A 625 -1.15 18.70 13.99
N LYS A 626 -1.73 17.52 13.75
CA LYS A 626 -1.42 16.31 14.50
C LYS A 626 -0.98 15.16 13.61
N TRP A 627 0.18 14.60 13.94
CA TRP A 627 0.64 13.31 13.46
C TRP A 627 -0.17 12.20 14.13
N VAL A 628 -0.77 11.35 13.31
CA VAL A 628 -1.75 10.33 13.73
C VAL A 628 -1.58 9.09 12.90
N LYS A 629 -1.64 7.91 13.52
CA LYS A 629 -1.14 6.67 12.90
C LYS A 629 -1.82 6.28 11.59
N PHE A 630 -3.13 6.54 11.43
CA PHE A 630 -3.91 6.13 10.26
C PHE A 630 -5.13 7.05 10.01
N VAL A 631 -5.76 7.54 11.08
CA VAL A 631 -6.92 8.44 11.01
C VAL A 631 -6.44 9.87 11.12
N GLY A 632 -6.55 10.63 10.02
CA GLY A 632 -6.16 12.04 9.94
C GLY A 632 -6.78 12.90 11.05
N ASP A 633 -6.12 14.02 11.34
CA ASP A 633 -6.66 15.03 12.26
C ASP A 633 -8.01 15.57 11.75
N SER A 634 -8.84 16.05 12.67
CA SER A 634 -10.14 16.61 12.29
C SER A 634 -9.92 17.95 11.60
N VAL A 635 -10.23 18.02 10.30
CA VAL A 635 -10.14 19.25 9.51
C VAL A 635 -11.54 19.70 9.13
N GLU A 636 -11.86 20.94 9.48
CA GLU A 636 -13.13 21.57 9.13
C GLU A 636 -13.27 21.81 7.63
N ARG A 637 -14.49 21.69 7.10
CA ARG A 637 -14.83 21.96 5.70
C ARG A 637 -14.31 23.30 5.19
N ARG A 638 -14.33 24.33 6.05
CA ARG A 638 -13.90 25.70 5.70
C ARG A 638 -12.39 25.76 5.44
N ALA A 639 -11.61 24.92 6.10
CA ALA A 639 -10.18 24.85 5.87
C ALA A 639 -9.89 24.22 4.50
N LEU A 640 -10.59 23.13 4.16
CA LEU A 640 -10.53 22.53 2.82
C LEU A 640 -11.03 23.49 1.73
N GLU A 641 -12.17 24.15 1.93
CA GLU A 641 -12.72 25.14 1.00
C GLU A 641 -11.70 26.25 0.68
N ARG A 642 -11.10 26.85 1.72
CA ARG A 642 -10.07 27.89 1.53
C ARG A 642 -8.83 27.36 0.82
N ALA A 643 -8.34 26.19 1.20
CA ALA A 643 -7.14 25.61 0.59
C ALA A 643 -7.38 25.23 -0.88
N ALA A 644 -8.54 24.63 -1.18
CA ALA A 644 -8.98 24.31 -2.54
C ALA A 644 -9.12 25.59 -3.39
N THR A 645 -9.75 26.63 -2.86
CA THR A 645 -9.90 27.91 -3.58
C THR A 645 -8.53 28.52 -3.90
N ARG A 646 -7.61 28.57 -2.92
CA ARG A 646 -6.27 29.13 -3.11
C ARG A 646 -5.39 28.35 -4.08
N VAL A 647 -5.54 27.03 -4.16
CA VAL A 647 -4.76 26.21 -5.10
C VAL A 647 -5.31 26.29 -6.53
N MET A 648 -6.60 26.59 -6.69
CA MET A 648 -7.27 26.60 -7.99
C MET A 648 -7.34 28.01 -8.61
N GLU A 649 -7.57 29.05 -7.80
CA GLU A 649 -7.90 30.40 -8.26
C GLU A 649 -6.92 31.48 -7.78
N GLY A 650 -6.82 32.56 -8.57
CA GLY A 650 -6.04 33.75 -8.24
C GLY A 650 -4.57 33.68 -8.66
N GLU A 651 -3.86 34.76 -8.38
CA GLU A 651 -2.45 34.94 -8.76
C GLU A 651 -1.53 33.89 -8.09
N GLU A 652 -1.77 33.59 -6.81
CA GLU A 652 -1.03 32.55 -6.07
C GLU A 652 -1.15 31.18 -6.75
N ALA A 653 -2.34 30.83 -7.25
CA ALA A 653 -2.57 29.58 -7.96
C ALA A 653 -1.80 29.51 -9.30
N GLU A 654 -1.79 30.60 -10.07
CA GLU A 654 -1.03 30.65 -11.34
C GLU A 654 0.48 30.59 -11.11
N GLU A 655 0.98 31.26 -10.08
CA GLU A 655 2.38 31.14 -9.70
C GLU A 655 2.77 29.71 -9.28
N MET A 656 1.93 29.05 -8.47
CA MET A 656 2.13 27.67 -8.08
C MET A 656 2.13 26.72 -9.29
N ARG A 657 1.19 26.90 -10.22
CA ARG A 657 1.14 26.14 -11.49
C ARG A 657 2.39 26.38 -12.33
N SER A 658 2.85 27.63 -12.45
CA SER A 658 4.07 27.96 -13.19
C SER A 658 5.29 27.27 -12.59
N ARG A 659 5.46 27.30 -11.26
CA ARG A 659 6.55 26.60 -10.56
C ARG A 659 6.44 25.08 -10.72
N ALA A 660 5.25 24.50 -10.51
CA ALA A 660 5.03 23.07 -10.67
C ALA A 660 5.33 22.61 -12.11
N THR A 661 4.94 23.37 -13.13
CA THR A 661 5.27 23.09 -14.54
C THR A 661 6.78 23.08 -14.80
N LYS A 662 7.53 24.02 -14.21
CA LYS A 662 9.00 24.02 -14.33
C LYS A 662 9.61 22.77 -13.69
N PHE A 663 9.14 22.36 -12.52
CA PHE A 663 9.58 21.12 -11.90
C PHE A 663 9.20 19.88 -12.71
N ALA A 664 8.03 19.86 -13.36
CA ALA A 664 7.63 18.78 -14.26
C ALA A 664 8.58 18.64 -15.46
N GLN A 665 9.01 19.77 -16.05
CA GLN A 665 9.99 19.79 -17.12
C GLN A 665 11.37 19.28 -16.63
N MET A 666 11.81 19.74 -15.46
CA MET A 666 13.06 19.27 -14.84
C MET A 666 13.01 17.78 -14.52
N ALA A 667 11.89 17.26 -14.00
CA ALA A 667 11.69 15.85 -13.69
C ALA A 667 11.81 14.98 -14.95
N LYS A 668 11.18 15.40 -16.06
CA LYS A 668 11.28 14.72 -17.36
C LYS A 668 12.72 14.75 -17.89
N TYR A 669 13.36 15.92 -17.88
CA TYR A 669 14.74 16.06 -18.32
C TYR A 669 15.69 15.20 -17.49
N ALA A 670 15.55 15.19 -16.16
CA ALA A 670 16.40 14.44 -15.23
C ALA A 670 16.44 12.94 -15.57
N VAL A 671 15.30 12.33 -15.89
CA VAL A 671 15.23 10.89 -16.19
C VAL A 671 15.60 10.52 -17.63
N GLU A 672 15.44 11.44 -18.59
CA GLU A 672 15.73 11.20 -20.01
C GLU A 672 17.22 11.38 -20.32
N GLU A 673 17.80 12.52 -19.94
CA GLU A 673 19.17 12.88 -20.31
C GLU A 673 19.93 13.64 -19.19
N GLY A 674 19.24 13.97 -18.09
CA GLY A 674 19.75 14.85 -17.05
C GLY A 674 20.37 14.14 -15.85
N SER A 675 20.17 14.71 -14.66
CA SER A 675 20.82 14.33 -13.40
C SER A 675 20.57 12.86 -13.05
N SER A 676 19.32 12.41 -13.05
CA SER A 676 18.95 11.04 -12.69
C SER A 676 19.40 9.99 -13.70
N TYR A 677 19.38 10.33 -14.99
CA TYR A 677 19.97 9.51 -16.04
C TYR A 677 21.47 9.34 -15.82
N SER A 678 22.16 10.44 -15.48
CA SER A 678 23.60 10.47 -15.23
C SER A 678 23.97 9.69 -13.96
N ASP A 679 23.23 9.89 -12.87
CA ASP A 679 23.42 9.17 -11.61
C ASP A 679 23.20 7.66 -11.77
N LEU A 680 22.17 7.24 -12.50
CA LEU A 680 21.97 5.83 -12.81
C LEU A 680 23.16 5.25 -13.61
N THR A 681 23.70 6.01 -14.55
CA THR A 681 24.90 5.63 -15.31
C THR A 681 26.12 5.52 -14.39
N ALA A 682 26.29 6.48 -13.48
CA ALA A 682 27.38 6.52 -12.52
C ALA A 682 27.32 5.33 -11.55
N ILE A 683 26.12 4.93 -11.09
CA ILE A 683 25.95 3.70 -10.29
C ILE A 683 26.48 2.49 -11.06
N ILE A 684 26.04 2.31 -12.31
CA ILE A 684 26.43 1.15 -13.13
C ILE A 684 27.95 1.14 -13.36
N GLN A 685 28.55 2.28 -13.67
CA GLN A 685 29.99 2.41 -13.86
C GLN A 685 30.78 2.15 -12.57
N ASP A 686 30.35 2.73 -11.46
CA ASP A 686 30.99 2.55 -10.15
C ASP A 686 30.93 1.07 -9.74
N LEU A 687 29.78 0.41 -9.88
CA LEU A 687 29.62 -1.03 -9.59
C LEU A 687 30.51 -1.92 -10.49
N ASN A 688 30.65 -1.59 -11.77
CA ASN A 688 31.53 -2.31 -12.70
C ASN A 688 33.02 -2.12 -12.38
N SER A 689 33.39 -1.01 -11.73
CA SER A 689 34.77 -0.70 -11.36
C SER A 689 35.23 -1.39 -10.06
N ILE A 690 34.32 -2.06 -9.34
CA ILE A 690 34.64 -2.76 -8.09
C ILE A 690 35.55 -3.96 -8.40
N THR A 691 36.83 -3.80 -8.12
CA THR A 691 37.83 -4.88 -8.19
C THR A 691 37.82 -5.75 -6.92
N SER A 692 38.36 -6.96 -7.01
CA SER A 692 38.42 -7.91 -5.88
C SER A 692 39.12 -7.36 -4.62
N SER A 693 39.99 -6.35 -4.75
CA SER A 693 40.63 -5.68 -3.62
C SER A 693 39.69 -4.75 -2.84
N THR A 694 38.73 -4.09 -3.50
CA THR A 694 37.72 -3.24 -2.84
C THR A 694 36.74 -4.09 -2.02
N ILE A 695 36.43 -5.29 -2.50
CA ILE A 695 35.58 -6.28 -1.81
C ILE A 695 36.18 -6.68 -0.44
N THR A 696 37.51 -6.62 -0.29
CA THR A 696 38.19 -7.00 0.96
C THR A 696 37.99 -5.96 2.07
N LYS A 697 37.67 -4.70 1.72
CA LYS A 697 37.34 -3.64 2.70
C LYS A 697 35.94 -3.81 3.31
N TYR A 698 35.08 -4.59 2.67
CA TYR A 698 33.72 -4.91 3.12
C TYR A 698 33.58 -6.35 3.65
N LYS A 699 34.67 -7.15 3.62
CA LYS A 699 34.77 -8.36 4.43
C LYS A 699 35.13 -7.92 5.85
N LEU A 700 34.12 -7.81 6.71
CA LEU A 700 34.33 -7.78 8.16
C LEU A 700 34.83 -9.13 8.65
#